data_AF-A0A4T0MCL0-F1
#
_entry.id   AF-A0A4T0MCL0-F1
#
_cell.length_a   1.000
_cell.length_b   1.000
_cell.length_c   1.000
_cell.angle_alpha   90.00
_cell.angle_beta   90.00
_cell.angle_gamma   90.00
#
_symmetry.space_group_name_H-M   'P 1'
#
loop_
_entity.id
_entity.type
_entity.pdbx_description
1 polymer ?
#
loop_
_entity_poly.entity_id
_entity_poly.type
_entity_poly.pdbx_seq_one_letter_code
_entity_poly.pdbx_strand_id
1 'polypeptide(L)'
;MKRPYEINETASRTNRAYIAEFGLAYHLIYTGYFDSLAINRRLASLNNKGISFEFVERFKCLNRFTTRISTRVLLDDDTLLDLIRVYLIIIENDGKNRDYFSTLSNYADAFIRSSSFPHDNDIINAIVLWIDYLLNSAPDNITPYKPFIFGAHKYDSFYAPWVYSVLPNNNFNFDINNSFLTNLELTDNSVALIYFNNQLKLQPPLSSHAAFLSLLKYQKQLPQPSLNSKDFDLEFVRLTSCIDPSTNPGCSATLYKDQFKGPWEGFFCYYEFDHYRDMLSGSLDSLYNGNYVIQPQVWKLNESINSKQTQQTSQSTLKEICNYRDDFYFDNSANDQSVSITQTNEFVNKPSPSLDTIDLDGIGHSAWGRFTLRGKVRPWDGMFMLCKEYTPDRRGKWFYRGYALPGGVLVGRWRDTYTRKFLLRFLNIIHKVKEEGVENLDELRKKLAPAPAPTPAPKQESEKPANLESIEQKQATTPQPDQLKVDTGRDEYFVGSVDKIEGRKEGDGTGVKPLDTILNVEKMRELPDDHISKLWNAHHATKDNHLSASIERSTYESIYQQARKFPAFVLPIPREVEGEDMAKKMGYEVFYLEWGFLPDVNGTGVRPTTLIFTSLNEYKQRQAFATPFVSCTHYSDFAHTHNLVLMRGEITSVGSGDSNLTVLDSKDAQLLLLTMQRFYNAHKHADQSNKDRAKLLSDFHYNQSQFDFERLCQLVEEI
;
A
#
# COMPACT_ATOMS: atom_id res chain seq x y z
N MET A 1 30.10 -34.98 -29.67
CA MET A 1 29.53 -34.45 -30.94
C MET A 1 28.56 -35.45 -31.55
N LYS A 2 27.28 -35.08 -31.65
CA LYS A 2 26.32 -35.57 -32.67
C LYS A 2 25.63 -34.32 -33.25
N ARG A 3 25.03 -34.44 -34.44
CA ARG A 3 24.73 -33.29 -35.32
C ARG A 3 23.57 -32.41 -34.81
N PRO A 4 23.49 -31.13 -35.26
CA PRO A 4 22.28 -30.31 -35.11
C PRO A 4 21.08 -30.93 -35.84
N TYR A 5 19.87 -30.50 -35.48
CA TYR A 5 18.66 -30.84 -36.23
C TYR A 5 18.60 -30.07 -37.56
N GLU A 6 18.92 -30.75 -38.66
CA GLU A 6 18.54 -30.28 -39.99
C GLU A 6 17.01 -30.33 -40.11
N ILE A 7 16.37 -29.16 -40.28
CA ILE A 7 14.94 -29.08 -40.58
C ILE A 7 14.72 -29.63 -41.99
N ASN A 8 14.31 -30.89 -42.06
CA ASN A 8 14.21 -31.62 -43.32
C ASN A 8 13.11 -31.02 -44.22
N GLU A 9 13.50 -30.25 -45.23
CA GLU A 9 12.57 -29.49 -46.10
C GLU A 9 11.50 -30.35 -46.78
N THR A 10 11.79 -31.64 -46.99
CA THR A 10 10.82 -32.60 -47.52
C THR A 10 9.59 -32.72 -46.62
N ALA A 11 9.76 -32.80 -45.30
CA ALA A 11 8.66 -32.86 -44.34
C ALA A 11 7.83 -31.56 -44.32
N SER A 12 8.46 -30.40 -44.55
CA SER A 12 7.77 -29.11 -44.70
C SER A 12 6.84 -29.11 -45.92
N ARG A 13 7.23 -29.73 -47.04
CA ARG A 13 6.37 -29.86 -48.23
C ARG A 13 5.25 -30.88 -48.02
N THR A 14 5.53 -32.06 -47.47
CA THR A 14 4.51 -33.11 -47.27
C THR A 14 3.40 -32.66 -46.31
N ASN A 15 3.74 -31.99 -45.20
CA ASN A 15 2.75 -31.44 -44.28
C ASN A 15 1.86 -30.38 -44.95
N ARG A 16 2.41 -29.50 -45.79
CA ARG A 16 1.62 -28.48 -46.51
C ARG A 16 0.61 -29.08 -47.49
N ALA A 17 0.89 -30.25 -48.07
CA ALA A 17 -0.05 -31.00 -48.90
C ALA A 17 -1.15 -31.66 -48.05
N TYR A 18 -0.78 -32.45 -47.04
CA TYR A 18 -1.73 -33.12 -46.14
C TYR A 18 -2.70 -32.14 -45.46
N ILE A 19 -2.22 -30.97 -45.03
CA ILE A 19 -3.04 -29.93 -44.39
C ILE A 19 -4.03 -29.27 -45.38
N ALA A 20 -3.74 -29.28 -46.68
CA ALA A 20 -4.67 -28.81 -47.71
C ALA A 20 -5.77 -29.83 -48.04
N GLU A 21 -5.43 -31.13 -47.99
CA GLU A 21 -6.34 -32.24 -48.33
C GLU A 21 -7.24 -32.66 -47.16
N PHE A 22 -6.68 -32.79 -45.95
CA PHE A 22 -7.38 -33.31 -44.76
C PHE A 22 -7.85 -32.23 -43.77
N GLY A 23 -7.93 -30.97 -44.20
CA GLY A 23 -8.21 -29.83 -43.32
C GLY A 23 -9.51 -29.97 -42.49
N LEU A 24 -10.57 -30.55 -43.04
CA LEU A 24 -11.82 -30.82 -42.31
C LEU A 24 -11.65 -31.90 -41.23
N ALA A 25 -10.85 -32.94 -41.50
CA ALA A 25 -10.55 -33.98 -40.52
C ALA A 25 -9.74 -33.41 -39.35
N TYR A 26 -8.75 -32.55 -39.61
CA TYR A 26 -8.03 -31.84 -38.55
C TYR A 26 -8.92 -30.92 -37.72
N HIS A 27 -9.93 -30.27 -38.31
CA HIS A 27 -10.92 -29.49 -37.53
C HIS A 27 -11.73 -30.40 -36.59
N LEU A 28 -12.27 -31.51 -37.11
CA LEU A 28 -13.01 -32.49 -36.30
C LEU A 28 -12.15 -33.06 -35.17
N ILE A 29 -10.91 -33.47 -35.47
CA ILE A 29 -9.96 -33.99 -34.49
C ILE A 29 -9.61 -32.92 -33.44
N TYR A 30 -9.35 -31.66 -33.84
CA TYR A 30 -9.11 -30.56 -32.90
C TYR A 30 -10.30 -30.41 -31.94
N THR A 31 -11.53 -30.37 -32.45
CA THR A 31 -12.74 -30.27 -31.60
C THR A 31 -13.01 -31.51 -30.75
N GLY A 32 -12.32 -32.63 -30.99
CA GLY A 32 -12.33 -33.81 -30.13
C GLY A 32 -11.45 -33.67 -28.88
N TYR A 33 -10.31 -32.98 -29.00
CA TYR A 33 -9.31 -32.85 -27.93
C TYR A 33 -9.31 -31.49 -27.21
N PHE A 34 -9.74 -30.42 -27.89
CA PHE A 34 -9.73 -29.06 -27.38
C PHE A 34 -11.09 -28.37 -27.52
N ASP A 35 -11.36 -27.43 -26.62
CA ASP A 35 -12.49 -26.53 -26.73
C ASP A 35 -12.25 -25.47 -27.83
N SER A 36 -13.30 -25.17 -28.61
CA SER A 36 -13.23 -24.25 -29.76
C SER A 36 -14.09 -23.00 -29.63
N LEU A 37 -14.98 -22.91 -28.64
CA LEU A 37 -15.93 -21.81 -28.53
C LEU A 37 -15.22 -20.47 -28.30
N ALA A 38 -14.17 -20.46 -27.47
CA ALA A 38 -13.32 -19.29 -27.26
C ALA A 38 -12.78 -18.72 -28.58
N ILE A 39 -12.20 -19.58 -29.41
CA ILE A 39 -11.54 -19.19 -30.65
C ILE A 39 -12.58 -18.74 -31.70
N ASN A 40 -13.75 -19.40 -31.75
CA ASN A 40 -14.89 -18.99 -32.57
C ASN A 40 -15.44 -17.59 -32.22
N ARG A 41 -15.21 -17.08 -31.00
CA ARG A 41 -15.60 -15.72 -30.57
C ARG A 41 -14.49 -14.69 -30.79
N ARG A 42 -13.22 -15.11 -30.77
CA ARG A 42 -12.02 -14.25 -30.77
C ARG A 42 -11.39 -14.04 -32.15
N LEU A 43 -11.45 -15.02 -33.05
CA LEU A 43 -10.86 -14.93 -34.39
C LEU A 43 -11.89 -14.59 -35.47
N ALA A 44 -11.52 -13.67 -36.37
CA ALA A 44 -12.37 -13.19 -37.47
C ALA A 44 -12.66 -14.27 -38.53
N SER A 45 -11.70 -15.16 -38.78
CA SER A 45 -11.91 -16.36 -39.59
C SER A 45 -11.01 -17.50 -39.12
N LEU A 46 -11.57 -18.71 -39.05
CA LEU A 46 -10.82 -19.94 -38.85
C LEU A 46 -10.63 -20.63 -40.19
N ASN A 47 -9.38 -20.69 -40.66
CA ASN A 47 -9.02 -21.50 -41.81
C ASN A 47 -8.48 -22.86 -41.33
N ASN A 48 -8.81 -23.93 -42.07
CA ASN A 48 -8.44 -25.30 -41.68
C ASN A 48 -6.92 -25.49 -41.49
N LYS A 49 -6.08 -24.75 -42.25
CA LYS A 49 -4.63 -24.84 -42.13
C LYS A 49 -4.13 -24.33 -40.78
N GLY A 50 -4.75 -23.26 -40.28
CA GLY A 50 -4.55 -22.73 -38.94
C GLY A 50 -4.92 -23.72 -37.85
N ILE A 51 -6.05 -24.41 -37.99
CA ILE A 51 -6.50 -25.41 -37.02
C ILE A 51 -5.58 -26.64 -37.01
N SER A 52 -5.16 -27.14 -38.18
CA SER A 52 -4.15 -28.21 -38.28
C SER A 52 -2.80 -27.82 -37.66
N PHE A 53 -2.35 -26.58 -37.87
CA PHE A 53 -1.11 -26.06 -37.29
C PHE A 53 -1.22 -25.98 -35.76
N GLU A 54 -2.25 -25.32 -35.25
CA GLU A 54 -2.50 -25.15 -33.82
C GLU A 54 -2.62 -26.51 -33.10
N PHE A 55 -3.34 -27.46 -33.69
CA PHE A 55 -3.48 -28.82 -33.16
C PHE A 55 -2.12 -29.48 -32.88
N VAL A 56 -1.24 -29.48 -33.89
CA VAL A 56 0.11 -30.06 -33.78
C VAL A 56 0.97 -29.29 -32.77
N GLU A 57 0.87 -27.97 -32.77
CA GLU A 57 1.64 -27.08 -31.90
C GLU A 57 1.23 -27.15 -30.42
N ARG A 58 -0.04 -27.41 -30.10
CA ARG A 58 -0.51 -27.69 -28.74
C ARG A 58 -0.01 -29.04 -28.24
N PHE A 59 -0.08 -30.10 -29.05
CA PHE A 59 0.42 -31.42 -28.64
C PHE A 59 1.95 -31.44 -28.44
N LYS A 60 2.74 -30.75 -29.28
CA LYS A 60 4.18 -30.55 -29.03
C LYS A 60 4.44 -29.87 -27.68
N CYS A 61 3.73 -28.78 -27.42
CA CYS A 61 3.85 -27.98 -26.20
C CYS A 61 3.55 -28.82 -24.94
N LEU A 62 2.42 -29.51 -24.91
CA LEU A 62 2.00 -30.37 -23.78
C LEU A 62 2.96 -31.56 -23.57
N ASN A 63 3.49 -32.14 -24.65
CA ASN A 63 4.53 -33.16 -24.57
C ASN A 63 5.86 -32.61 -24.01
N ARG A 64 6.25 -31.37 -24.34
CA ARG A 64 7.40 -30.70 -23.73
C ARG A 64 7.19 -30.49 -22.23
N PHE A 65 6.03 -30.00 -21.77
CA PHE A 65 5.74 -29.91 -20.33
C PHE A 65 5.82 -31.26 -19.60
N THR A 66 5.31 -32.33 -20.21
CA THR A 66 5.43 -33.71 -19.69
C THR A 66 6.91 -34.16 -19.60
N THR A 67 7.73 -33.76 -20.57
CA THR A 67 9.18 -34.00 -20.59
C THR A 67 9.92 -33.19 -19.51
N ARG A 68 9.59 -31.90 -19.35
CA ARG A 68 10.17 -31.02 -18.32
C ARG A 68 9.94 -31.56 -16.91
N ILE A 69 8.74 -32.03 -16.62
CA ILE A 69 8.40 -32.69 -15.34
C ILE A 69 9.16 -33.99 -15.13
N SER A 70 9.14 -34.90 -16.11
CA SER A 70 9.77 -36.23 -15.97
C SER A 70 11.30 -36.19 -15.92
N THR A 71 11.92 -35.19 -16.56
CA THR A 71 13.39 -34.98 -16.53
C THR A 71 13.85 -34.04 -15.41
N ARG A 72 12.92 -33.29 -14.78
CA ARG A 72 13.17 -32.15 -13.88
C ARG A 72 13.94 -30.98 -14.51
N VAL A 73 14.09 -30.94 -15.83
CA VAL A 73 14.63 -29.78 -16.56
C VAL A 73 13.46 -28.85 -16.85
N LEU A 74 13.27 -27.83 -16.00
CA LEU A 74 12.10 -26.94 -16.09
C LEU A 74 12.28 -25.78 -17.09
N LEU A 75 13.50 -25.50 -17.54
CA LEU A 75 13.81 -24.41 -18.47
C LEU A 75 14.57 -24.92 -19.71
N ASP A 76 14.14 -24.45 -20.87
CA ASP A 76 14.75 -24.63 -22.19
C ASP A 76 14.36 -23.47 -23.13
N ASP A 77 14.94 -23.43 -24.33
CA ASP A 77 14.74 -22.35 -25.31
C ASP A 77 13.28 -22.20 -25.80
N ASP A 78 12.46 -23.26 -25.73
CA ASP A 78 11.04 -23.23 -26.10
C ASP A 78 10.15 -22.65 -24.98
N THR A 79 10.64 -22.61 -23.73
CA THR A 79 9.80 -22.49 -22.53
C THR A 79 8.95 -21.20 -22.50
N LEU A 80 9.45 -20.07 -22.98
CA LEU A 80 8.67 -18.82 -23.02
C LEU A 80 7.44 -18.94 -23.95
N LEU A 81 7.63 -19.45 -25.18
CA LEU A 81 6.54 -19.62 -26.14
C LEU A 81 5.57 -20.71 -25.72
N ASP A 82 6.09 -21.78 -25.11
CA ASP A 82 5.28 -22.85 -24.53
C ASP A 82 4.40 -22.35 -23.38
N LEU A 83 4.93 -21.52 -22.47
CA LEU A 83 4.17 -20.91 -21.37
C LEU A 83 3.01 -20.07 -21.90
N ILE A 84 3.27 -19.16 -22.85
CA ILE A 84 2.22 -18.34 -23.49
C ILE A 84 1.15 -19.23 -24.15
N ARG A 85 1.55 -20.34 -24.79
CA ARG A 85 0.64 -21.27 -25.44
C ARG A 85 -0.22 -22.06 -24.44
N VAL A 86 0.31 -22.51 -23.30
CA VAL A 86 -0.52 -23.19 -22.28
C VAL A 86 -1.42 -22.21 -21.52
N TYR A 87 -1.00 -20.96 -21.33
CA TYR A 87 -1.90 -19.92 -20.82
C TYR A 87 -3.13 -19.76 -21.72
N LEU A 88 -2.94 -19.69 -23.05
CA LEU A 88 -4.05 -19.68 -24.02
C LEU A 88 -4.93 -20.93 -23.90
N ILE A 89 -4.36 -22.14 -23.80
CA ILE A 89 -5.13 -23.39 -23.59
C ILE A 89 -5.99 -23.30 -22.30
N ILE A 90 -5.48 -22.72 -21.22
CA ILE A 90 -6.21 -22.55 -19.95
C ILE A 90 -7.35 -21.53 -20.10
N ILE A 91 -7.11 -20.35 -20.69
CA ILE A 91 -8.14 -19.29 -20.86
C ILE A 91 -9.11 -19.52 -22.04
N GLU A 92 -8.97 -20.66 -22.72
CA GLU A 92 -9.87 -21.16 -23.77
C GLU A 92 -10.67 -22.39 -23.32
N ASN A 93 -10.54 -22.81 -22.05
CA ASN A 93 -11.21 -23.97 -21.49
C ASN A 93 -12.71 -23.72 -21.24
N ASP A 94 -13.55 -24.56 -21.83
CA ASP A 94 -14.99 -24.65 -21.53
C ASP A 94 -15.35 -26.02 -20.91
N GLY A 95 -14.44 -27.00 -20.97
CA GLY A 95 -14.53 -28.25 -20.22
C GLY A 95 -13.48 -29.30 -20.60
N LYS A 96 -13.05 -29.36 -21.86
CA LYS A 96 -12.16 -30.42 -22.40
C LYS A 96 -10.69 -30.18 -22.06
N ASN A 97 -10.25 -28.92 -22.06
CA ASN A 97 -8.83 -28.61 -21.86
C ASN A 97 -8.35 -28.99 -20.43
N ARG A 98 -9.29 -29.30 -19.51
CA ARG A 98 -9.05 -29.80 -18.14
C ARG A 98 -8.19 -31.05 -18.07
N ASP A 99 -8.23 -31.93 -19.06
CA ASP A 99 -7.43 -33.18 -19.09
C ASP A 99 -5.92 -32.91 -18.99
N TYR A 100 -5.48 -31.72 -19.42
CA TYR A 100 -4.08 -31.30 -19.41
C TYR A 100 -3.68 -30.57 -18.11
N PHE A 101 -4.64 -30.14 -17.29
CA PHE A 101 -4.39 -29.20 -16.19
C PHE A 101 -3.48 -29.79 -15.10
N SER A 102 -3.57 -31.08 -14.79
CA SER A 102 -2.70 -31.72 -13.77
C SER A 102 -1.20 -31.55 -14.09
N THR A 103 -0.80 -31.80 -15.33
CA THR A 103 0.61 -31.63 -15.77
C THR A 103 1.07 -30.16 -15.67
N LEU A 104 0.17 -29.21 -15.95
CA LEU A 104 0.46 -27.78 -15.92
C LEU A 104 0.52 -27.23 -14.48
N SER A 105 -0.39 -27.66 -13.60
CA SER A 105 -0.33 -27.47 -12.15
C SER A 105 1.00 -27.94 -11.58
N ASN A 106 1.36 -29.20 -11.84
CA ASN A 106 2.59 -29.80 -11.35
C ASN A 106 3.84 -29.05 -11.86
N TYR A 107 3.80 -28.52 -13.08
CA TYR A 107 4.89 -27.70 -13.61
C TYR A 107 4.99 -26.35 -12.92
N ALA A 108 3.89 -25.60 -12.79
CA ALA A 108 3.91 -24.29 -12.15
C ALA A 108 4.35 -24.40 -10.68
N ASP A 109 3.86 -25.41 -9.97
CA ASP A 109 4.26 -25.75 -8.62
C ASP A 109 5.77 -26.07 -8.51
N ALA A 110 6.27 -26.99 -9.35
CA ALA A 110 7.68 -27.35 -9.39
C ALA A 110 8.59 -26.16 -9.75
N PHE A 111 8.11 -25.24 -10.61
CA PHE A 111 8.82 -24.04 -10.99
C PHE A 111 8.89 -23.02 -9.85
N ILE A 112 7.77 -22.74 -9.18
CA ILE A 112 7.68 -21.79 -8.05
C ILE A 112 8.50 -22.27 -6.85
N ARG A 113 8.64 -23.59 -6.66
CA ARG A 113 9.52 -24.19 -5.63
C ARG A 113 10.99 -24.32 -6.07
N SER A 114 11.35 -23.96 -7.31
CA SER A 114 12.73 -24.07 -7.82
C SER A 114 13.58 -22.84 -7.54
N SER A 115 14.90 -22.99 -7.54
CA SER A 115 15.85 -21.86 -7.48
C SER A 115 15.87 -20.99 -8.75
N SER A 116 15.08 -21.34 -9.77
CA SER A 116 14.88 -20.53 -10.98
C SER A 116 13.70 -19.55 -10.86
N PHE A 117 13.07 -19.45 -9.69
CA PHE A 117 11.96 -18.53 -9.42
C PHE A 117 12.28 -17.62 -8.20
N PRO A 118 12.09 -16.29 -8.30
CA PRO A 118 11.78 -15.52 -9.51
C PRO A 118 12.86 -15.61 -10.59
N HIS A 119 12.43 -15.76 -11.84
CA HIS A 119 13.27 -15.78 -13.03
C HIS A 119 13.63 -14.36 -13.48
N ASP A 120 14.72 -14.18 -14.27
CA ASP A 120 15.11 -12.86 -14.79
C ASP A 120 14.15 -12.32 -15.86
N ASN A 121 13.44 -13.20 -16.58
CA ASN A 121 12.39 -12.82 -17.52
C ASN A 121 11.03 -12.79 -16.81
N ASP A 122 10.51 -11.58 -16.60
CA ASP A 122 9.26 -11.36 -15.86
C ASP A 122 7.99 -11.88 -16.57
N ILE A 123 8.06 -12.17 -17.86
CA ILE A 123 6.97 -12.83 -18.61
C ILE A 123 6.83 -14.30 -18.18
N ILE A 124 7.97 -14.97 -17.95
CA ILE A 124 7.98 -16.34 -17.42
C ILE A 124 7.40 -16.35 -16.00
N ASN A 125 7.82 -15.39 -15.15
CA ASN A 125 7.25 -15.23 -13.81
C ASN A 125 5.73 -15.03 -13.86
N ALA A 126 5.26 -14.13 -14.71
CA ALA A 126 3.85 -13.80 -14.81
C ALA A 126 2.99 -14.99 -15.27
N ILE A 127 3.38 -15.67 -16.35
CA ILE A 127 2.60 -16.80 -16.87
C ILE A 127 2.60 -17.97 -15.87
N VAL A 128 3.74 -18.28 -15.23
CA VAL A 128 3.80 -19.34 -14.20
C VAL A 128 2.87 -19.03 -13.01
N LEU A 129 2.86 -17.79 -12.52
CA LEU A 129 1.95 -17.34 -11.46
C LEU A 129 0.47 -17.41 -11.87
N TRP A 130 0.15 -17.10 -13.13
CA TRP A 130 -1.22 -17.24 -13.66
C TRP A 130 -1.65 -18.70 -13.83
N ILE A 131 -0.73 -19.62 -14.18
CA ILE A 131 -1.02 -21.06 -14.22
C ILE A 131 -1.31 -21.57 -12.79
N ASP A 132 -0.50 -21.21 -11.79
CA ASP A 132 -0.76 -21.55 -10.39
C ASP A 132 -2.13 -21.03 -9.92
N TYR A 133 -2.38 -19.73 -10.08
CA TYR A 133 -3.63 -19.10 -9.63
C TYR A 133 -4.87 -19.82 -10.18
N LEU A 134 -4.85 -20.16 -11.46
CA LEU A 134 -6.00 -20.76 -12.17
C LEU A 134 -6.17 -22.27 -11.93
N LEU A 135 -5.08 -23.02 -11.73
CA LEU A 135 -5.12 -24.49 -11.70
C LEU A 135 -4.95 -25.11 -10.31
N ASN A 136 -4.14 -24.51 -9.44
CA ASN A 136 -3.92 -25.00 -8.08
C ASN A 136 -4.99 -24.47 -7.09
N SER A 137 -5.08 -25.08 -5.91
CA SER A 137 -5.83 -24.51 -4.78
C SER A 137 -5.09 -23.31 -4.15
N ALA A 138 -5.45 -22.86 -2.95
CA ALA A 138 -4.61 -21.95 -2.18
C ALA A 138 -3.20 -22.56 -1.97
N PRO A 139 -2.10 -21.80 -2.14
CA PRO A 139 -0.75 -22.31 -1.94
C PRO A 139 -0.45 -22.49 -0.44
N ASP A 140 0.28 -23.54 -0.05
CA ASP A 140 0.61 -23.80 1.37
C ASP A 140 1.46 -22.68 2.01
N ASN A 141 2.18 -21.93 1.19
CA ASN A 141 3.10 -20.87 1.60
C ASN A 141 3.05 -19.70 0.61
N ILE A 142 2.80 -18.49 1.13
CA ILE A 142 2.71 -17.26 0.33
C ILE A 142 4.07 -16.58 0.09
N THR A 143 5.14 -17.00 0.75
CA THR A 143 6.47 -16.37 0.66
C THR A 143 7.02 -16.25 -0.77
N PRO A 144 6.93 -17.26 -1.67
CA PRO A 144 7.36 -17.11 -3.07
C PRO A 144 6.63 -16.00 -3.85
N TYR A 145 5.42 -15.63 -3.43
CA TYR A 145 4.57 -14.63 -4.09
C TYR A 145 4.85 -13.21 -3.58
N LYS A 146 5.42 -13.06 -2.38
CA LYS A 146 5.71 -11.75 -1.75
C LYS A 146 6.49 -10.75 -2.63
N PRO A 147 7.48 -11.15 -3.46
CA PRO A 147 8.14 -10.22 -4.37
C PRO A 147 7.18 -9.49 -5.30
N PHE A 148 6.20 -10.19 -5.86
CA PHE A 148 5.25 -9.65 -6.83
C PHE A 148 4.12 -8.85 -6.15
N ILE A 149 3.80 -9.18 -4.90
CA ILE A 149 2.84 -8.46 -4.06
C ILE A 149 3.42 -7.12 -3.60
N PHE A 150 4.58 -7.15 -2.92
CA PHE A 150 5.13 -5.99 -2.19
C PHE A 150 6.26 -5.26 -2.92
N GLY A 151 6.96 -5.91 -3.84
CA GLY A 151 8.06 -5.36 -4.64
C GLY A 151 7.59 -4.39 -5.75
N ALA A 152 6.77 -3.41 -5.39
CA ALA A 152 6.16 -2.44 -6.30
C ALA A 152 7.16 -1.55 -7.06
N HIS A 153 8.43 -1.54 -6.63
CA HIS A 153 9.55 -0.87 -7.30
C HIS A 153 10.19 -1.70 -8.43
N LYS A 154 9.84 -3.00 -8.55
CA LYS A 154 10.27 -3.90 -9.64
C LYS A 154 9.09 -4.38 -10.47
N TYR A 155 8.04 -4.88 -9.82
CA TYR A 155 6.88 -5.48 -10.49
C TYR A 155 5.73 -4.48 -10.54
N ASP A 156 5.39 -4.00 -11.73
CA ASP A 156 4.24 -3.11 -11.92
C ASP A 156 2.89 -3.87 -11.77
N SER A 157 1.82 -3.12 -11.56
CA SER A 157 0.43 -3.59 -11.52
C SER A 157 -0.45 -2.93 -12.58
N PHE A 158 0.12 -2.15 -13.50
CA PHE A 158 -0.59 -1.48 -14.59
C PHE A 158 -0.03 -1.85 -15.96
N TYR A 159 -0.91 -2.03 -16.95
CA TYR A 159 -0.53 -2.41 -18.32
C TYR A 159 0.15 -1.26 -19.10
N ALA A 160 -0.12 -0.02 -18.69
CA ALA A 160 0.61 1.18 -19.08
C ALA A 160 0.67 2.17 -17.90
N PRO A 161 1.66 3.09 -17.85
CA PRO A 161 1.90 3.92 -16.67
C PRO A 161 0.64 4.68 -16.22
N TRP A 162 0.29 4.58 -14.94
CA TRP A 162 -1.02 5.01 -14.42
C TRP A 162 -1.26 6.53 -14.48
N VAL A 163 -0.21 7.33 -14.63
CA VAL A 163 -0.29 8.81 -14.72
C VAL A 163 -0.97 9.29 -16.01
N TYR A 164 -1.02 8.46 -17.06
CA TYR A 164 -1.70 8.77 -18.31
C TYR A 164 -3.15 8.29 -18.25
N SER A 165 -4.10 9.19 -18.01
CA SER A 165 -5.53 8.84 -18.07
C SER A 165 -6.06 8.67 -19.50
N VAL A 166 -5.37 9.26 -20.49
CA VAL A 166 -5.68 9.14 -21.92
C VAL A 166 -4.47 8.59 -22.66
N LEU A 167 -4.72 7.53 -23.43
CA LEU A 167 -3.79 6.76 -24.24
C LEU A 167 -4.54 6.30 -25.52
N PRO A 168 -3.88 6.04 -26.66
CA PRO A 168 -2.43 6.18 -26.88
C PRO A 168 -1.94 7.63 -26.80
N ASN A 169 -0.66 7.83 -26.50
CA ASN A 169 -0.08 9.18 -26.35
C ASN A 169 1.38 9.24 -26.83
N ASN A 170 1.68 10.22 -27.69
CA ASN A 170 3.03 10.48 -28.21
C ASN A 170 3.76 11.65 -27.51
N ASN A 171 3.05 12.45 -26.72
CA ASN A 171 3.57 13.69 -26.12
C ASN A 171 4.28 13.41 -24.79
N PHE A 172 5.58 13.11 -24.90
CA PHE A 172 6.46 12.77 -23.78
C PHE A 172 6.87 14.01 -22.97
N ASN A 173 6.05 14.43 -22.00
CA ASN A 173 6.37 15.55 -21.11
C ASN A 173 7.17 15.09 -19.87
N PHE A 174 8.51 15.09 -20.01
CA PHE A 174 9.45 14.56 -19.02
C PHE A 174 9.89 15.59 -17.97
N ASP A 175 8.97 16.31 -17.34
CA ASP A 175 9.28 17.19 -16.19
C ASP A 175 8.46 16.87 -14.93
N ILE A 176 8.51 15.59 -14.55
CA ILE A 176 8.13 15.17 -13.20
C ILE A 176 9.37 14.65 -12.48
N ASN A 177 10.16 15.58 -11.92
CA ASN A 177 11.33 15.32 -11.08
C ASN A 177 10.97 14.72 -9.69
N ASN A 178 9.98 13.82 -9.64
CA ASN A 178 9.45 13.24 -8.41
C ASN A 178 10.04 11.83 -8.16
N SER A 179 10.78 11.67 -7.06
CA SER A 179 11.58 10.47 -6.76
C SER A 179 10.76 9.25 -6.25
N PHE A 180 9.48 9.17 -6.64
CA PHE A 180 8.54 8.14 -6.17
C PHE A 180 7.70 7.48 -7.29
N LEU A 181 7.74 7.96 -8.53
CA LEU A 181 6.92 7.42 -9.63
C LEU A 181 7.56 6.20 -10.32
N THR A 182 6.72 5.23 -10.71
CA THR A 182 7.07 4.01 -11.49
C THR A 182 7.69 4.35 -12.86
N ASN A 183 8.08 3.35 -13.67
CA ASN A 183 8.51 3.63 -15.04
C ASN A 183 7.40 4.38 -15.80
N LEU A 184 7.72 5.56 -16.32
CA LEU A 184 6.81 6.42 -17.07
C LEU A 184 7.01 6.31 -18.60
N GLU A 185 7.96 5.47 -19.02
CA GLU A 185 8.21 5.17 -20.43
C GLU A 185 7.02 4.41 -21.04
N LEU A 186 6.59 4.86 -22.23
CA LEU A 186 5.51 4.24 -22.97
C LEU A 186 6.12 3.17 -23.89
N THR A 187 6.27 1.95 -23.37
CA THR A 187 6.92 0.83 -24.09
C THR A 187 5.92 -0.21 -24.59
N ASP A 188 6.20 -0.75 -25.78
CA ASP A 188 5.62 -2.01 -26.25
C ASP A 188 6.19 -3.16 -25.41
N ASN A 189 5.34 -3.78 -24.60
CA ASN A 189 5.72 -4.87 -23.69
C ASN A 189 5.14 -6.23 -24.14
N SER A 190 4.85 -6.36 -25.43
CA SER A 190 4.13 -7.53 -25.98
C SER A 190 5.03 -8.62 -26.53
N VAL A 191 4.46 -9.83 -26.57
CA VAL A 191 5.04 -11.04 -27.16
C VAL A 191 4.28 -11.43 -28.41
N ALA A 192 4.99 -12.01 -29.38
CA ALA A 192 4.40 -12.54 -30.60
C ALA A 192 4.53 -14.07 -30.68
N LEU A 193 3.44 -14.74 -31.05
CA LEU A 193 3.43 -16.16 -31.39
C LEU A 193 2.57 -16.43 -32.63
N ILE A 194 2.80 -17.56 -33.29
CA ILE A 194 1.88 -18.06 -34.30
C ILE A 194 0.76 -18.83 -33.60
N TYR A 195 -0.47 -18.38 -33.82
CA TYR A 195 -1.71 -18.87 -33.22
C TYR A 195 -2.74 -19.05 -34.34
N PHE A 196 -3.19 -20.29 -34.56
CA PHE A 196 -4.03 -20.66 -35.72
C PHE A 196 -3.50 -20.15 -37.08
N ASN A 197 -2.18 -20.19 -37.29
CA ASN A 197 -1.48 -19.67 -38.48
C ASN A 197 -1.65 -18.15 -38.72
N ASN A 198 -2.12 -17.39 -37.72
CA ASN A 198 -2.04 -15.93 -37.68
C ASN A 198 -0.90 -15.51 -36.73
N GLN A 199 -0.30 -14.34 -36.93
CA GLN A 199 0.63 -13.77 -35.95
C GLN A 199 -0.19 -13.06 -34.85
N LEU A 200 -0.29 -13.67 -33.68
CA LEU A 200 -0.90 -13.06 -32.50
C LEU A 200 0.18 -12.30 -31.74
N LYS A 201 -0.02 -10.98 -31.58
CA LYS A 201 0.79 -10.11 -30.72
C LYS A 201 -0.06 -9.73 -29.50
N LEU A 202 0.41 -10.04 -28.30
CA LEU A 202 -0.32 -9.83 -27.04
C LEU A 202 0.61 -9.34 -25.93
N GLN A 203 0.13 -8.46 -25.06
CA GLN A 203 0.79 -8.14 -23.81
C GLN A 203 0.57 -9.30 -22.83
N PRO A 204 1.60 -9.81 -22.14
CA PRO A 204 1.39 -10.81 -21.09
C PRO A 204 0.54 -10.25 -19.94
N PRO A 205 -0.30 -11.08 -19.28
CA PRO A 205 -1.02 -10.67 -18.07
C PRO A 205 -0.03 -10.42 -16.94
N LEU A 206 -0.34 -9.53 -15.98
CA LEU A 206 0.66 -9.08 -15.00
C LEU A 206 0.91 -10.08 -13.86
N SER A 207 2.18 -10.25 -13.48
CA SER A 207 2.62 -11.13 -12.38
C SER A 207 2.07 -10.70 -11.02
N SER A 208 2.02 -9.40 -10.75
CA SER A 208 1.47 -8.85 -9.51
C SER A 208 -0.03 -9.15 -9.37
N HIS A 209 -0.80 -9.15 -10.46
CA HIS A 209 -2.23 -9.50 -10.43
C HIS A 209 -2.45 -10.93 -9.97
N ALA A 210 -1.76 -11.91 -10.56
CA ALA A 210 -1.83 -13.30 -10.13
C ALA A 210 -1.37 -13.47 -8.66
N ALA A 211 -0.31 -12.77 -8.24
CA ALA A 211 0.19 -12.84 -6.87
C ALA A 211 -0.79 -12.22 -5.84
N PHE A 212 -1.49 -11.14 -6.17
CA PHE A 212 -2.58 -10.61 -5.34
C PHE A 212 -3.74 -11.61 -5.22
N LEU A 213 -4.06 -12.32 -6.29
CA LEU A 213 -5.15 -13.31 -6.31
C LEU A 213 -4.76 -14.61 -5.58
N SER A 214 -3.51 -15.07 -5.66
CA SER A 214 -3.00 -16.17 -4.84
C SER A 214 -2.87 -15.78 -3.35
N LEU A 215 -2.60 -14.51 -3.03
CA LEU A 215 -2.72 -14.00 -1.64
C LEU A 215 -4.18 -14.01 -1.16
N LEU A 216 -5.15 -13.63 -2.00
CA LEU A 216 -6.57 -13.73 -1.68
C LEU A 216 -6.99 -15.19 -1.43
N LYS A 217 -6.57 -16.13 -2.30
CA LYS A 217 -6.81 -17.57 -2.10
C LYS A 217 -6.19 -18.07 -0.79
N TYR A 218 -4.95 -17.71 -0.49
CA TYR A 218 -4.25 -18.07 0.75
C TYR A 218 -5.00 -17.58 2.00
N GLN A 219 -5.32 -16.27 2.05
CA GLN A 219 -5.93 -15.64 3.22
C GLN A 219 -7.39 -16.04 3.47
N LYS A 220 -8.11 -16.48 2.43
CA LYS A 220 -9.50 -16.92 2.52
C LYS A 220 -9.68 -18.44 2.35
N GLN A 221 -8.59 -19.21 2.26
CA GLN A 221 -8.58 -20.66 1.99
C GLN A 221 -9.48 -21.08 0.81
N LEU A 222 -9.38 -20.33 -0.30
CA LEU A 222 -10.24 -20.53 -1.47
C LEU A 222 -9.69 -21.62 -2.41
N PRO A 223 -10.57 -22.40 -3.06
CA PRO A 223 -10.18 -23.33 -4.11
C PRO A 223 -9.71 -22.59 -5.38
N GLN A 224 -9.32 -23.37 -6.39
CA GLN A 224 -9.13 -22.86 -7.75
C GLN A 224 -10.40 -22.16 -8.29
N PRO A 225 -10.28 -21.07 -9.08
CA PRO A 225 -11.42 -20.30 -9.55
C PRO A 225 -12.21 -21.06 -10.64
N SER A 226 -13.53 -21.14 -10.49
CA SER A 226 -14.40 -21.89 -11.41
C SER A 226 -14.76 -21.08 -12.67
N LEU A 227 -13.78 -20.81 -13.52
CA LEU A 227 -13.93 -19.99 -14.73
C LEU A 227 -14.11 -20.84 -16.01
N ASN A 228 -14.71 -20.22 -17.01
CA ASN A 228 -14.86 -20.71 -18.38
C ASN A 228 -14.25 -19.72 -19.38
N SER A 229 -14.14 -20.08 -20.67
CA SER A 229 -13.44 -19.23 -21.65
C SER A 229 -14.09 -17.85 -21.83
N LYS A 230 -15.41 -17.72 -21.63
CA LYS A 230 -16.13 -16.46 -21.82
C LYS A 230 -15.74 -15.41 -20.77
N ASP A 231 -15.40 -15.85 -19.56
CA ASP A 231 -15.00 -14.96 -18.46
C ASP A 231 -13.67 -14.24 -18.80
N PHE A 232 -12.85 -14.83 -19.67
CA PHE A 232 -11.60 -14.28 -20.16
C PHE A 232 -11.72 -13.44 -21.44
N ASP A 233 -12.89 -13.33 -22.08
CA ASP A 233 -12.98 -12.63 -23.38
C ASP A 233 -12.66 -11.12 -23.26
N LEU A 234 -13.04 -10.47 -22.15
CA LEU A 234 -12.68 -9.08 -21.87
C LEU A 234 -11.16 -8.92 -21.66
N GLU A 235 -10.53 -9.83 -20.91
CA GLU A 235 -9.08 -9.81 -20.68
C GLU A 235 -8.33 -10.10 -21.99
N PHE A 236 -8.80 -11.03 -22.81
CA PHE A 236 -8.21 -11.32 -24.11
C PHE A 236 -8.23 -10.09 -25.03
N VAL A 237 -9.33 -9.32 -25.04
CA VAL A 237 -9.39 -8.03 -25.75
C VAL A 237 -8.39 -7.02 -25.15
N ARG A 238 -8.24 -6.95 -23.82
CA ARG A 238 -7.21 -6.12 -23.17
C ARG A 238 -5.80 -6.48 -23.68
N LEU A 239 -5.39 -7.73 -23.48
CA LEU A 239 -4.04 -8.21 -23.80
C LEU A 239 -3.70 -8.08 -25.29
N THR A 240 -4.68 -8.17 -26.20
CA THR A 240 -4.45 -8.05 -27.65
C THR A 240 -4.59 -6.63 -28.21
N SER A 241 -5.28 -5.72 -27.51
CA SER A 241 -5.51 -4.34 -27.98
C SER A 241 -4.57 -3.31 -27.33
N CYS A 242 -4.17 -3.54 -26.08
CA CYS A 242 -3.40 -2.63 -25.23
C CYS A 242 -1.88 -2.85 -25.29
N ILE A 243 -1.36 -3.36 -26.40
CA ILE A 243 0.04 -3.84 -26.50
C ILE A 243 1.12 -2.76 -26.42
N ASP A 244 0.81 -1.52 -26.81
CA ASP A 244 1.73 -0.37 -26.84
C ASP A 244 0.97 0.92 -26.52
N PRO A 245 1.22 1.59 -25.37
CA PRO A 245 0.53 2.81 -24.99
C PRO A 245 0.96 4.06 -25.77
N SER A 246 1.97 3.99 -26.64
CA SER A 246 2.33 5.09 -27.53
C SER A 246 1.55 5.08 -28.85
N THR A 247 1.34 3.91 -29.48
CA THR A 247 0.68 3.82 -30.81
C THR A 247 -0.64 3.06 -30.87
N ASN A 248 -0.92 2.12 -29.96
CA ASN A 248 -2.06 1.22 -30.08
C ASN A 248 -3.36 1.87 -29.54
N PRO A 249 -4.52 1.73 -30.22
CA PRO A 249 -5.76 2.41 -29.81
C PRO A 249 -6.38 1.89 -28.52
N GLY A 250 -5.99 0.70 -28.04
CA GLY A 250 -6.54 0.08 -26.84
C GLY A 250 -7.98 -0.45 -27.03
N CYS A 251 -8.70 -0.54 -25.91
CA CYS A 251 -10.08 -0.98 -25.80
C CYS A 251 -11.08 0.13 -26.20
N SER A 252 -12.38 -0.22 -26.27
CA SER A 252 -13.44 0.81 -26.18
C SER A 252 -13.61 1.28 -24.74
N ALA A 253 -13.90 2.56 -24.59
CA ALA A 253 -14.20 3.22 -23.32
C ALA A 253 -15.33 2.56 -22.51
N THR A 254 -16.25 1.83 -23.16
CA THR A 254 -17.37 1.14 -22.51
C THR A 254 -17.19 -0.39 -22.43
N LEU A 255 -16.01 -0.93 -22.78
CA LEU A 255 -15.76 -2.39 -22.77
C LEU A 255 -15.96 -3.02 -21.37
N TYR A 256 -15.61 -2.28 -20.31
CA TYR A 256 -15.71 -2.74 -18.91
C TYR A 256 -16.96 -2.22 -18.20
N LYS A 257 -18.04 -1.98 -18.96
CA LYS A 257 -19.34 -1.62 -18.40
C LYS A 257 -19.95 -2.79 -17.60
N ASP A 258 -20.63 -2.45 -16.52
CA ASP A 258 -21.26 -3.34 -15.55
C ASP A 258 -20.26 -4.35 -14.91
N GLN A 259 -18.95 -4.04 -14.91
CA GLN A 259 -17.87 -4.85 -14.29
C GLN A 259 -17.42 -4.36 -12.90
N PHE A 260 -17.78 -3.13 -12.51
CA PHE A 260 -17.39 -2.51 -11.24
C PHE A 260 -18.58 -2.32 -10.29
N LYS A 261 -19.79 -2.20 -10.85
CA LYS A 261 -21.05 -1.97 -10.14
C LYS A 261 -21.45 -3.17 -9.28
N GLY A 262 -21.50 -2.97 -7.96
CA GLY A 262 -21.90 -4.01 -7.01
C GLY A 262 -21.34 -3.79 -5.60
N PRO A 263 -21.74 -4.65 -4.63
CA PRO A 263 -21.03 -4.80 -3.38
C PRO A 263 -19.74 -5.60 -3.60
N TRP A 264 -18.69 -5.24 -2.86
CA TRP A 264 -17.38 -5.87 -2.88
C TRP A 264 -16.90 -6.09 -1.44
N GLU A 265 -16.37 -7.27 -1.16
CA GLU A 265 -15.58 -7.56 0.04
C GLU A 265 -14.14 -7.87 -0.40
N GLY A 266 -13.17 -7.40 0.36
CA GLY A 266 -11.78 -7.77 0.18
C GLY A 266 -10.91 -7.24 1.31
N PHE A 267 -9.63 -7.05 1.02
CA PHE A 267 -8.68 -6.38 1.90
C PHE A 267 -7.62 -5.66 1.07
N PHE A 268 -6.85 -4.78 1.71
CA PHE A 268 -5.53 -4.42 1.20
C PHE A 268 -4.45 -4.89 2.17
N CYS A 269 -3.24 -5.09 1.65
CA CYS A 269 -2.08 -5.49 2.43
C CYS A 269 -0.93 -4.48 2.25
N TYR A 270 -0.04 -4.39 3.24
CA TYR A 270 1.14 -3.53 3.22
C TYR A 270 2.19 -4.04 4.21
N TYR A 271 3.48 -3.83 3.93
CA TYR A 271 4.53 -4.09 4.93
C TYR A 271 4.49 -3.07 6.06
N GLU A 272 4.85 -3.50 7.27
CA GLU A 272 5.18 -2.60 8.38
C GLU A 272 6.29 -1.61 7.96
N PHE A 273 6.34 -0.43 8.57
CA PHE A 273 7.19 0.67 8.10
C PHE A 273 8.68 0.30 7.99
N ASP A 274 9.24 -0.37 9.00
CA ASP A 274 10.63 -0.85 8.98
C ASP A 274 10.87 -1.89 7.89
N HIS A 275 10.05 -2.94 7.85
CA HIS A 275 10.12 -3.98 6.79
C HIS A 275 9.99 -3.38 5.38
N TYR A 276 9.14 -2.37 5.20
CA TYR A 276 8.96 -1.67 3.94
C TYR A 276 10.14 -0.78 3.56
N ARG A 277 10.68 0.00 4.51
CA ARG A 277 11.92 0.78 4.35
C ARG A 277 13.09 -0.12 3.98
N ASP A 278 13.22 -1.24 4.67
CA ASP A 278 14.38 -2.12 4.52
C ASP A 278 14.28 -2.98 3.26
N MET A 279 13.07 -3.38 2.85
CA MET A 279 12.80 -3.91 1.51
C MET A 279 13.18 -2.89 0.42
N LEU A 280 12.79 -1.62 0.55
CA LEU A 280 13.19 -0.55 -0.39
C LEU A 280 14.70 -0.26 -0.35
N SER A 281 15.40 -0.60 0.73
CA SER A 281 16.86 -0.53 0.85
C SER A 281 17.60 -1.78 0.35
N GLY A 282 16.86 -2.82 -0.07
CA GLY A 282 17.38 -4.02 -0.72
C GLY A 282 17.42 -5.27 0.16
N SER A 283 16.82 -5.24 1.35
CA SER A 283 16.71 -6.41 2.22
C SER A 283 15.81 -7.46 1.59
N LEU A 284 16.42 -8.51 1.03
CA LEU A 284 15.70 -9.71 0.58
C LEU A 284 14.97 -10.40 1.74
N ASP A 285 15.56 -10.38 2.94
CA ASP A 285 14.90 -10.89 4.14
C ASP A 285 13.63 -10.10 4.45
N SER A 286 13.65 -8.77 4.41
CA SER A 286 12.42 -7.97 4.57
C SER A 286 11.43 -8.15 3.42
N LEU A 287 11.89 -8.48 2.21
CA LEU A 287 11.04 -8.79 1.05
C LEU A 287 10.32 -10.16 1.16
N TYR A 288 10.92 -11.16 1.82
CA TYR A 288 10.39 -12.53 1.93
C TYR A 288 9.85 -12.88 3.32
N ASN A 289 10.54 -12.48 4.39
CA ASN A 289 10.21 -12.84 5.77
C ASN A 289 9.51 -11.70 6.53
N GLY A 290 9.63 -10.45 6.05
CA GLY A 290 9.05 -9.28 6.71
C GLY A 290 7.54 -9.37 7.01
N ASN A 291 7.15 -8.73 8.12
CA ASN A 291 5.76 -8.68 8.60
C ASN A 291 4.92 -7.72 7.75
N TYR A 292 3.77 -8.21 7.29
CA TYR A 292 2.78 -7.42 6.56
C TYR A 292 1.42 -7.44 7.29
N VAL A 293 0.75 -6.29 7.24
CA VAL A 293 -0.59 -6.10 7.80
C VAL A 293 -1.63 -6.31 6.70
N ILE A 294 -2.79 -6.84 7.08
CA ILE A 294 -3.99 -6.95 6.25
C ILE A 294 -5.09 -6.08 6.87
N GLN A 295 -5.75 -5.25 6.07
CA GLN A 295 -6.94 -4.51 6.52
C GLN A 295 -8.17 -4.84 5.65
N PRO A 296 -9.19 -5.54 6.19
CA PRO A 296 -10.45 -5.79 5.51
C PRO A 296 -11.16 -4.51 5.05
N GLN A 297 -11.77 -4.58 3.86
CA GLN A 297 -12.54 -3.51 3.23
C GLN A 297 -13.87 -4.08 2.72
N VAL A 298 -14.95 -3.32 2.93
CA VAL A 298 -16.22 -3.54 2.22
C VAL A 298 -16.61 -2.25 1.53
N TRP A 299 -16.94 -2.28 0.25
CA TRP A 299 -17.50 -1.12 -0.44
C TRP A 299 -18.59 -1.52 -1.43
N LYS A 300 -19.49 -0.59 -1.73
CA LYS A 300 -20.45 -0.70 -2.82
C LYS A 300 -20.13 0.39 -3.84
N LEU A 301 -19.91 -0.03 -5.08
CA LEU A 301 -19.72 0.84 -6.23
C LEU A 301 -20.98 0.89 -7.10
N ASN A 302 -21.24 2.05 -7.66
CA ASN A 302 -22.17 2.28 -8.76
C ASN A 302 -21.36 2.66 -10.02
N GLU A 303 -22.00 2.53 -11.18
CA GLU A 303 -21.45 2.96 -12.46
C GLU A 303 -22.41 3.94 -13.13
N SER A 304 -21.85 4.97 -13.77
CA SER A 304 -22.56 5.86 -14.68
C SER A 304 -21.75 6.07 -15.96
N ILE A 305 -22.44 6.33 -17.07
CA ILE A 305 -21.81 6.58 -18.38
C ILE A 305 -21.96 8.05 -18.71
N ASN A 306 -20.85 8.70 -19.08
CA ASN A 306 -20.78 10.14 -19.28
C ASN A 306 -20.29 10.48 -20.70
N SER A 307 -21.23 10.86 -21.57
CA SER A 307 -21.00 11.13 -23.00
C SER A 307 -20.47 12.55 -23.31
N LYS A 308 -20.07 13.33 -22.30
CA LYS A 308 -19.71 14.75 -22.49
C LYS A 308 -18.25 14.93 -22.86
N GLN A 309 -18.04 15.63 -23.98
CA GLN A 309 -16.72 16.14 -24.36
C GLN A 309 -16.16 17.10 -23.31
N THR A 310 -15.11 16.64 -22.63
CA THR A 310 -14.00 17.49 -22.18
C THR A 310 -12.75 16.93 -22.86
N GLN A 311 -11.86 17.78 -23.38
CA GLN A 311 -10.53 17.32 -23.78
C GLN A 311 -9.73 16.94 -22.52
N GLN A 312 -9.83 15.67 -22.11
CA GLN A 312 -9.20 15.18 -20.89
C GLN A 312 -7.69 15.04 -21.13
N THR A 313 -6.91 16.05 -20.74
CA THR A 313 -5.46 15.88 -20.57
C THR A 313 -5.20 14.90 -19.43
N SER A 314 -4.07 14.18 -19.45
CA SER A 314 -3.73 13.17 -18.41
C SER A 314 -3.85 13.69 -16.97
N GLN A 315 -3.62 14.98 -16.76
CA GLN A 315 -3.75 15.64 -15.46
C GLN A 315 -5.19 16.03 -15.09
N SER A 316 -6.04 16.33 -16.07
CA SER A 316 -7.41 16.82 -15.82
C SER A 316 -8.27 15.77 -15.13
N THR A 317 -8.19 14.51 -15.57
CA THR A 317 -8.90 13.37 -14.95
C THR A 317 -8.53 13.20 -13.48
N LEU A 318 -7.25 13.39 -13.11
CA LEU A 318 -6.84 13.37 -11.72
C LEU A 318 -7.40 14.58 -10.95
N LYS A 319 -7.36 15.79 -11.52
CA LYS A 319 -7.93 17.00 -10.91
C LYS A 319 -9.45 16.85 -10.67
N GLU A 320 -10.19 16.28 -11.63
CA GLU A 320 -11.62 15.95 -11.56
C GLU A 320 -11.93 14.92 -10.46
N ILE A 321 -11.23 13.77 -10.44
CA ILE A 321 -11.42 12.71 -9.44
C ILE A 321 -11.18 13.23 -8.01
N CYS A 322 -10.21 14.13 -7.85
CA CYS A 322 -9.79 14.63 -6.54
C CYS A 322 -10.65 15.78 -5.97
N ASN A 323 -11.41 16.51 -6.79
CA ASN A 323 -11.92 17.85 -6.47
C ASN A 323 -10.81 18.76 -5.88
N TYR A 324 -9.63 18.77 -6.51
CA TYR A 324 -8.44 19.46 -5.98
C TYR A 324 -8.33 20.88 -6.55
N ARG A 325 -8.31 21.88 -5.67
CA ARG A 325 -7.66 23.17 -5.94
C ARG A 325 -6.37 23.22 -5.14
N ASP A 326 -5.33 23.71 -5.80
CA ASP A 326 -4.08 24.30 -5.30
C ASP A 326 -2.82 23.66 -5.92
N ASP A 327 -2.29 24.37 -6.92
CA ASP A 327 -0.94 24.95 -6.93
C ASP A 327 0.29 24.06 -6.69
N PHE A 328 0.19 22.75 -6.92
CA PHE A 328 1.35 21.99 -7.39
C PHE A 328 1.61 22.31 -8.87
N TYR A 329 2.84 22.74 -9.18
CA TYR A 329 3.28 23.08 -10.53
C TYR A 329 3.10 21.90 -11.50
N PHE A 330 2.07 22.01 -12.32
CA PHE A 330 1.88 21.24 -13.53
C PHE A 330 1.73 22.25 -14.67
N ASP A 331 2.77 22.38 -15.51
CA ASP A 331 2.76 23.38 -16.56
C ASP A 331 1.73 23.04 -17.65
N ASN A 332 1.01 24.06 -18.13
CA ASN A 332 -0.10 23.92 -19.08
C ASN A 332 0.39 24.17 -20.51
N SER A 333 1.38 23.39 -20.95
CA SER A 333 2.18 23.65 -22.16
C SER A 333 2.21 22.50 -23.18
N ALA A 334 1.05 21.89 -23.46
CA ALA A 334 0.90 20.89 -24.53
C ALA A 334 -0.21 21.29 -25.51
N ASN A 335 0.16 21.63 -26.74
CA ASN A 335 -0.78 21.77 -27.87
C ASN A 335 -1.02 20.38 -28.48
N ASP A 336 -2.23 19.84 -28.36
CA ASP A 336 -2.60 18.61 -29.04
C ASP A 336 -2.70 18.82 -30.57
N GLN A 337 -2.09 17.91 -31.32
CA GLN A 337 -2.36 17.72 -32.75
C GLN A 337 -2.88 16.29 -32.97
N SER A 338 -4.03 16.17 -33.64
CA SER A 338 -4.64 14.89 -33.97
C SER A 338 -3.83 14.15 -35.04
N VAL A 339 -3.33 12.96 -34.73
CA VAL A 339 -2.59 12.10 -35.67
C VAL A 339 -3.45 10.92 -36.12
N SER A 340 -3.46 10.65 -37.43
CA SER A 340 -4.14 9.50 -38.02
C SER A 340 -3.31 8.22 -37.86
N ILE A 341 -3.89 7.16 -37.29
CA ILE A 341 -3.21 5.89 -36.99
C ILE A 341 -3.60 4.79 -37.99
N THR A 342 -2.60 4.12 -38.56
CA THR A 342 -2.78 3.00 -39.51
C THR A 342 -2.97 1.68 -38.77
N GLN A 343 -3.95 0.87 -39.17
CA GLN A 343 -4.28 -0.41 -38.51
C GLN A 343 -3.47 -1.59 -39.09
N THR A 344 -3.07 -2.55 -38.23
CA THR A 344 -2.30 -3.75 -38.63
C THR A 344 -2.78 -5.07 -38.02
N ASN A 345 -3.93 -5.11 -37.32
CA ASN A 345 -4.53 -6.35 -36.80
C ASN A 345 -6.03 -6.46 -37.18
N GLU A 346 -6.46 -7.67 -37.56
CA GLU A 346 -7.85 -8.01 -37.92
C GLU A 346 -8.47 -9.05 -36.96
N PHE A 347 -8.84 -8.60 -35.77
CA PHE A 347 -9.70 -9.34 -34.85
C PHE A 347 -11.16 -8.87 -34.98
N VAL A 348 -12.11 -9.78 -34.77
CA VAL A 348 -13.55 -9.46 -34.77
C VAL A 348 -13.92 -8.73 -33.48
N ASN A 349 -14.93 -7.86 -33.57
CA ASN A 349 -15.31 -6.87 -32.54
C ASN A 349 -14.23 -5.80 -32.31
N LYS A 350 -14.00 -4.96 -33.33
CA LYS A 350 -13.49 -3.59 -33.14
C LYS A 350 -14.67 -2.68 -32.75
N PRO A 351 -14.90 -2.37 -31.47
CA PRO A 351 -15.89 -1.36 -31.10
C PRO A 351 -15.46 0.01 -31.64
N SER A 352 -16.43 0.84 -32.04
CA SER A 352 -16.16 2.22 -32.46
C SER A 352 -15.60 3.05 -31.31
N PRO A 353 -14.79 4.10 -31.58
CA PRO A 353 -14.28 5.01 -30.55
C PRO A 353 -15.41 5.86 -29.94
N SER A 354 -16.07 5.31 -28.93
CA SER A 354 -17.02 5.99 -28.05
C SER A 354 -16.29 7.00 -27.17
N LEU A 355 -16.75 8.25 -27.13
CA LEU A 355 -16.24 9.30 -26.24
C LEU A 355 -16.77 9.18 -24.78
N ASP A 356 -17.59 8.17 -24.51
CA ASP A 356 -18.23 7.90 -23.23
C ASP A 356 -17.23 7.42 -22.16
N THR A 357 -17.10 8.13 -21.02
CA THR A 357 -16.35 7.60 -19.86
C THR A 357 -17.25 6.82 -18.90
N ILE A 358 -16.72 5.75 -18.30
CA ILE A 358 -17.34 5.12 -17.13
C ILE A 358 -16.86 5.90 -15.89
N ASP A 359 -17.79 6.63 -15.29
CA ASP A 359 -17.58 7.36 -14.03
C ASP A 359 -18.10 6.47 -12.87
N LEU A 360 -17.29 6.37 -11.81
CA LEU A 360 -17.52 5.50 -10.65
C LEU A 360 -17.82 6.32 -9.40
N ASP A 361 -18.87 5.95 -8.67
CA ASP A 361 -19.18 6.49 -7.34
C ASP A 361 -19.45 5.34 -6.35
N GLY A 362 -19.37 5.61 -5.05
CA GLY A 362 -19.70 4.59 -4.06
C GLY A 362 -19.52 5.01 -2.61
N ILE A 363 -19.82 4.04 -1.73
CA ILE A 363 -19.64 4.15 -0.28
C ILE A 363 -19.06 2.85 0.27
N GLY A 364 -18.34 2.91 1.38
CA GLY A 364 -17.80 1.72 2.03
C GLY A 364 -17.52 1.89 3.51
N HIS A 365 -16.98 0.83 4.09
CA HIS A 365 -16.62 0.71 5.50
C HIS A 365 -15.32 -0.11 5.64
N SER A 366 -14.44 0.33 6.53
CA SER A 366 -13.28 -0.42 6.99
C SER A 366 -13.16 -0.29 8.51
N ALA A 367 -12.13 -0.89 9.10
CA ALA A 367 -11.80 -0.64 10.50
C ALA A 367 -11.45 0.83 10.82
N TRP A 368 -11.20 1.70 9.83
CA TRP A 368 -11.02 3.14 10.03
C TRP A 368 -12.30 3.96 9.79
N GLY A 369 -13.46 3.29 9.74
CA GLY A 369 -14.78 3.92 9.62
C GLY A 369 -15.37 3.91 8.21
N ARG A 370 -16.35 4.79 7.99
CA ARG A 370 -17.07 4.94 6.72
C ARG A 370 -16.25 5.79 5.75
N PHE A 371 -16.41 5.54 4.46
CA PHE A 371 -15.78 6.33 3.41
C PHE A 371 -16.68 6.44 2.17
N THR A 372 -16.43 7.47 1.37
CA THR A 372 -16.97 7.63 0.02
C THR A 372 -15.91 7.23 -1.02
N LEU A 373 -16.37 6.84 -2.21
CA LEU A 373 -15.54 6.55 -3.38
C LEU A 373 -16.02 7.45 -4.52
N ARG A 374 -15.08 8.05 -5.26
CA ARG A 374 -15.31 8.74 -6.54
C ARG A 374 -14.17 8.43 -7.48
N GLY A 375 -14.44 8.21 -8.76
CA GLY A 375 -13.42 7.77 -9.70
C GLY A 375 -13.88 7.67 -11.15
N LYS A 376 -12.99 7.15 -12.00
CA LYS A 376 -13.27 6.82 -13.40
C LYS A 376 -12.53 5.56 -13.84
N VAL A 377 -12.90 5.02 -14.99
CA VAL A 377 -12.18 3.94 -15.70
C VAL A 377 -11.43 4.54 -16.89
N ARG A 378 -10.13 4.22 -17.03
CA ARG A 378 -9.31 4.58 -18.19
C ARG A 378 -9.83 3.87 -19.45
N PRO A 379 -10.25 4.58 -20.51
CA PRO A 379 -10.82 3.97 -21.71
C PRO A 379 -9.93 2.93 -22.40
N TRP A 380 -8.63 3.15 -22.37
CA TRP A 380 -7.65 2.42 -23.17
C TRP A 380 -7.45 0.96 -22.73
N ASP A 381 -7.54 0.66 -21.44
CA ASP A 381 -7.29 -0.69 -20.87
C ASP A 381 -8.29 -1.13 -19.81
N GLY A 382 -9.18 -0.24 -19.32
CA GLY A 382 -10.08 -0.56 -18.22
C GLY A 382 -9.49 -0.35 -16.83
N MET A 383 -8.37 0.38 -16.70
CA MET A 383 -7.79 0.70 -15.39
C MET A 383 -8.74 1.63 -14.59
N PHE A 384 -9.28 1.15 -13.47
CA PHE A 384 -10.03 2.00 -12.54
C PHE A 384 -9.09 2.93 -11.76
N MET A 385 -9.57 4.12 -11.43
CA MET A 385 -8.92 5.09 -10.54
C MET A 385 -9.96 5.64 -9.56
N LEU A 386 -9.86 5.28 -8.28
CA LEU A 386 -10.79 5.64 -7.21
C LEU A 386 -10.08 6.49 -6.15
N CYS A 387 -10.57 7.71 -5.95
CA CYS A 387 -10.33 8.48 -4.73
C CYS A 387 -11.26 7.97 -3.62
N LYS A 388 -10.65 7.48 -2.54
CA LYS A 388 -11.31 7.08 -1.30
C LYS A 388 -11.12 8.17 -0.25
N GLU A 389 -12.23 8.65 0.30
CA GLU A 389 -12.27 9.77 1.24
C GLU A 389 -13.09 9.33 2.46
N TYR A 390 -12.44 9.21 3.63
CA TYR A 390 -13.10 8.83 4.88
C TYR A 390 -14.08 9.93 5.34
N THR A 391 -15.15 9.52 6.02
CA THR A 391 -16.25 10.40 6.45
C THR A 391 -16.78 10.00 7.84
N PRO A 392 -16.94 10.94 8.78
CA PRO A 392 -16.67 12.38 8.67
C PRO A 392 -15.18 12.74 8.74
N ASP A 393 -14.35 11.86 9.30
CA ASP A 393 -12.94 12.12 9.61
C ASP A 393 -12.09 12.34 8.36
N ARG A 394 -11.35 13.46 8.30
CA ARG A 394 -10.38 13.76 7.22
C ARG A 394 -9.09 12.94 7.34
N ARG A 395 -9.18 11.60 7.41
CA ARG A 395 -8.04 10.66 7.47
C ARG A 395 -7.26 10.55 6.14
N GLY A 396 -7.11 11.65 5.41
CA GLY A 396 -6.52 11.73 4.08
C GLY A 396 -7.40 11.21 2.93
N LYS A 397 -7.01 11.55 1.70
CA LYS A 397 -7.54 10.97 0.45
C LYS A 397 -6.60 9.87 -0.02
N TRP A 398 -7.15 8.69 -0.34
CA TRP A 398 -6.38 7.49 -0.71
C TRP A 398 -6.73 7.08 -2.14
N PHE A 399 -5.72 6.80 -2.98
CA PHE A 399 -5.93 6.62 -4.42
C PHE A 399 -5.74 5.17 -4.86
N TYR A 400 -6.84 4.42 -4.93
CA TYR A 400 -6.83 3.03 -5.39
C TYR A 400 -6.88 3.00 -6.91
N ARG A 401 -5.91 2.34 -7.55
CA ARG A 401 -5.89 2.11 -9.00
C ARG A 401 -5.73 0.62 -9.28
N GLY A 402 -6.34 0.12 -10.34
CA GLY A 402 -6.35 -1.32 -10.60
C GLY A 402 -7.25 -1.72 -11.75
N TYR A 403 -7.65 -2.99 -11.79
CA TYR A 403 -8.47 -3.56 -12.86
C TYR A 403 -9.56 -4.48 -12.29
N ALA A 404 -10.69 -4.55 -13.01
CA ALA A 404 -11.54 -5.72 -12.96
C ALA A 404 -10.91 -6.85 -13.79
N LEU A 405 -11.00 -8.07 -13.28
CA LEU A 405 -10.43 -9.29 -13.87
C LEU A 405 -11.46 -10.43 -13.95
N PRO A 406 -11.21 -11.46 -14.77
CA PRO A 406 -12.06 -12.64 -14.91
C PRO A 406 -12.43 -13.27 -13.56
N GLY A 407 -13.71 -13.63 -13.40
CA GLY A 407 -14.28 -14.12 -12.14
C GLY A 407 -14.92 -13.04 -11.25
N GLY A 408 -14.96 -11.79 -11.70
CA GLY A 408 -15.59 -10.70 -10.93
C GLY A 408 -14.77 -10.33 -9.71
N VAL A 409 -13.47 -10.06 -9.91
CA VAL A 409 -12.53 -9.66 -8.85
C VAL A 409 -11.84 -8.35 -9.22
N LEU A 410 -11.64 -7.47 -8.22
CA LEU A 410 -10.83 -6.26 -8.35
C LEU A 410 -9.44 -6.50 -7.76
N VAL A 411 -8.39 -6.13 -8.50
CA VAL A 411 -7.00 -6.10 -7.98
C VAL A 411 -6.34 -4.76 -8.30
N GLY A 412 -5.36 -4.36 -7.51
CA GLY A 412 -4.68 -3.08 -7.70
C GLY A 412 -3.81 -2.63 -6.54
N ARG A 413 -3.36 -1.38 -6.59
CA ARG A 413 -2.56 -0.72 -5.54
C ARG A 413 -3.20 0.60 -5.11
N TRP A 414 -3.00 0.98 -3.86
CA TRP A 414 -3.43 2.28 -3.30
C TRP A 414 -2.28 3.30 -3.19
N ARG A 415 -1.04 2.83 -3.37
CA ARG A 415 0.21 3.60 -3.34
C ARG A 415 1.26 2.87 -4.17
N ASP A 416 2.06 3.64 -4.89
CA ASP A 416 3.19 3.16 -5.68
C ASP A 416 4.48 3.82 -5.17
N THR A 417 5.61 3.14 -5.37
CA THR A 417 6.95 3.66 -5.04
C THR A 417 8.00 3.07 -5.96
N TYR A 418 8.78 3.94 -6.60
CA TYR A 418 10.01 3.58 -7.29
C TYR A 418 11.10 4.62 -6.99
N THR A 419 12.29 4.15 -6.62
CA THR A 419 13.40 5.01 -6.17
C THR A 419 14.60 4.86 -7.11
N ARG A 420 14.63 5.65 -8.19
CA ARG A 420 15.65 5.62 -9.26
C ARG A 420 17.10 5.58 -8.75
N LYS A 421 17.38 6.26 -7.64
CA LYS A 421 18.72 6.33 -7.01
C LYS A 421 19.18 5.02 -6.35
N PHE A 422 18.28 4.11 -5.97
CA PHE A 422 18.66 2.84 -5.34
C PHE A 422 18.94 1.74 -6.38
N LEU A 423 18.20 1.72 -7.50
CA LEU A 423 18.39 0.72 -8.55
C LEU A 423 19.77 0.80 -9.22
N LEU A 424 20.29 2.01 -9.44
CA LEU A 424 21.69 2.23 -9.86
C LEU A 424 22.70 1.73 -8.81
N ARG A 425 22.36 1.81 -7.52
CA ARG A 425 23.20 1.29 -6.43
C ARG A 425 23.21 -0.23 -6.42
N PHE A 426 22.06 -0.89 -6.66
CA PHE A 426 22.00 -2.35 -6.82
C PHE A 426 22.76 -2.84 -8.04
N LEU A 427 22.58 -2.22 -9.22
CA LEU A 427 23.29 -2.62 -10.43
C LEU A 427 24.82 -2.50 -10.24
N ASN A 428 25.30 -1.39 -9.67
CA ASN A 428 26.72 -1.22 -9.38
C ASN A 428 27.25 -2.18 -8.29
N ILE A 429 26.42 -2.56 -7.30
CA ILE A 429 26.81 -3.56 -6.29
C ILE A 429 26.81 -4.98 -6.89
N ILE A 430 25.81 -5.35 -7.69
CA ILE A 430 25.72 -6.67 -8.35
C ILE A 430 26.85 -6.83 -9.37
N HIS A 431 27.21 -5.78 -10.10
CA HIS A 431 28.42 -5.75 -10.91
C HIS A 431 29.67 -5.96 -10.06
N LYS A 432 29.86 -5.20 -8.97
CA LYS A 432 31.02 -5.41 -8.07
C LYS A 432 31.07 -6.78 -7.42
N VAL A 433 29.94 -7.38 -7.02
CA VAL A 433 29.87 -8.75 -6.49
C VAL A 433 30.38 -9.74 -7.53
N LYS A 434 29.96 -9.60 -8.80
CA LYS A 434 30.43 -10.43 -9.92
C LYS A 434 31.88 -10.17 -10.34
N GLU A 435 32.34 -8.92 -10.32
CA GLU A 435 33.73 -8.51 -10.63
C GLU A 435 34.72 -8.96 -9.55
N GLU A 436 34.33 -8.86 -8.28
CA GLU A 436 35.16 -9.25 -7.12
C GLU A 436 35.08 -10.75 -6.79
N GLY A 437 34.23 -11.51 -7.48
CA GLY A 437 34.11 -12.97 -7.35
C GLY A 437 33.60 -13.45 -5.98
N VAL A 438 32.67 -12.70 -5.37
CA VAL A 438 32.09 -13.01 -4.05
C VAL A 438 30.62 -13.42 -4.21
N GLU A 439 30.08 -14.21 -3.28
CA GLU A 439 28.70 -14.72 -3.40
C GLU A 439 27.66 -13.74 -2.84
N ASN A 440 28.06 -12.86 -1.91
CA ASN A 440 27.13 -11.97 -1.22
C ASN A 440 27.73 -10.59 -0.84
N LEU A 441 26.83 -9.71 -0.37
CA LEU A 441 27.12 -8.31 -0.09
C LEU A 441 28.00 -8.11 1.16
N ASP A 442 27.97 -9.05 2.12
CA ASP A 442 28.76 -8.97 3.34
C ASP A 442 30.19 -9.50 3.18
N GLU A 443 30.42 -10.43 2.26
CA GLU A 443 31.75 -10.76 1.75
C GLU A 443 32.38 -9.55 1.05
N LEU A 444 31.64 -8.86 0.17
CA LEU A 444 32.12 -7.64 -0.47
C LEU A 444 32.49 -6.56 0.56
N ARG A 445 31.68 -6.39 1.62
CA ARG A 445 31.99 -5.48 2.73
C ARG A 445 33.25 -5.88 3.50
N LYS A 446 33.44 -7.17 3.80
CA LYS A 446 34.67 -7.68 4.46
C LYS A 446 35.90 -7.48 3.59
N LYS A 447 35.80 -7.73 2.27
CA LYS A 447 36.88 -7.56 1.29
C LYS A 447 37.32 -6.10 1.11
N LEU A 448 36.41 -5.16 1.31
CA LEU A 448 36.63 -3.71 1.16
C LEU A 448 36.84 -2.97 2.49
N ALA A 449 36.90 -3.66 3.62
CA ALA A 449 37.15 -3.04 4.92
C ALA A 449 38.62 -2.57 5.04
N PRO A 450 38.90 -1.30 5.40
CA PRO A 450 40.26 -0.85 5.62
C PRO A 450 40.88 -1.55 6.85
N ALA A 451 42.16 -1.86 6.79
CA ALA A 451 42.87 -2.55 7.87
C ALA A 451 42.87 -1.71 9.18
N PRO A 452 42.74 -2.36 10.35
CA PRO A 452 42.70 -1.65 11.63
C PRO A 452 44.03 -0.97 11.95
N ALA A 453 43.97 0.27 12.43
CA ALA A 453 45.14 1.04 12.83
C ALA A 453 45.77 0.49 14.14
N PRO A 454 47.10 0.57 14.30
CA PRO A 454 47.78 0.06 15.50
C PRO A 454 47.52 0.90 16.76
N THR A 455 47.42 0.23 17.90
CA THR A 455 47.08 0.80 19.21
C THR A 455 48.21 1.69 19.77
N PRO A 456 47.93 2.93 20.23
CA PRO A 456 48.93 3.78 20.88
C PRO A 456 49.09 3.50 22.39
N ALA A 457 50.30 3.76 22.89
CA ALA A 457 50.66 3.69 24.32
C ALA A 457 50.39 5.05 25.04
N PRO A 458 50.41 5.12 26.39
CA PRO A 458 49.70 6.18 27.12
C PRO A 458 50.51 7.45 27.47
N LYS A 459 49.82 8.59 27.36
CA LYS A 459 49.99 9.89 28.09
C LYS A 459 51.31 10.66 28.01
N GLN A 460 51.21 11.94 27.61
CA GLN A 460 51.37 13.08 28.54
C GLN A 460 50.70 14.35 27.98
N GLU A 461 50.51 15.36 28.84
CA GLU A 461 49.77 16.60 28.56
C GLU A 461 50.71 17.80 28.41
N SER A 462 50.48 18.69 27.43
CA SER A 462 50.85 20.12 27.53
C SER A 462 50.18 21.02 26.48
N GLU A 463 49.49 22.03 27.01
CA GLU A 463 49.36 23.44 26.59
C GLU A 463 49.30 23.88 25.09
N LYS A 464 48.22 24.60 24.78
CA LYS A 464 48.07 25.61 23.70
C LYS A 464 48.85 26.90 24.07
N PRO A 465 49.29 27.78 23.12
CA PRO A 465 48.35 28.53 22.26
C PRO A 465 48.85 29.08 20.89
N ALA A 466 47.94 29.84 20.24
CA ALA A 466 48.14 30.89 19.22
C ALA A 466 48.44 30.52 17.73
N ASN A 467 47.43 30.73 16.88
CA ASN A 467 47.33 31.70 15.75
C ASN A 467 48.63 32.22 15.07
N LEU A 468 48.69 32.49 13.75
CA LEU A 468 47.64 32.56 12.70
C LEU A 468 48.26 32.50 11.27
N GLU A 469 47.40 32.52 10.24
CA GLU A 469 47.68 32.72 8.79
C GLU A 469 48.45 31.58 8.07
N SER A 470 48.12 31.17 6.84
CA SER A 470 47.03 31.47 5.86
C SER A 470 46.91 30.26 4.88
N ILE A 471 46.14 30.15 3.77
CA ILE A 471 45.40 31.04 2.85
C ILE A 471 44.03 30.36 2.47
N GLU A 472 43.34 30.85 1.43
CA GLU A 472 42.14 30.38 0.69
C GLU A 472 41.81 28.87 0.71
N GLN A 473 40.57 28.39 0.86
CA GLN A 473 39.21 28.83 0.43
C GLN A 473 38.88 28.70 -1.07
N LYS A 474 38.09 27.66 -1.41
CA LYS A 474 37.00 27.76 -2.40
C LYS A 474 35.71 27.23 -1.78
N GLN A 475 34.59 27.82 -2.17
CA GLN A 475 33.33 27.78 -1.42
C GLN A 475 32.51 26.52 -1.67
N ALA A 476 31.97 25.94 -0.60
CA ALA A 476 30.82 25.04 -0.64
C ALA A 476 29.60 25.80 -0.12
N THR A 477 28.58 25.99 -0.96
CA THR A 477 27.42 26.84 -0.62
C THR A 477 26.46 26.12 0.32
N THR A 478 26.23 26.69 1.51
CA THR A 478 25.23 26.17 2.47
C THR A 478 23.82 26.34 1.91
N PRO A 479 22.97 25.29 1.91
CA PRO A 479 21.53 25.45 1.69
C PRO A 479 20.89 26.32 2.79
N GLN A 480 20.01 27.23 2.42
CA GLN A 480 19.32 28.09 3.40
C GLN A 480 18.30 27.31 4.24
N PRO A 481 18.14 27.63 5.54
CA PRO A 481 17.17 26.98 6.43
C PRO A 481 15.75 27.56 6.22
N ASP A 482 15.16 27.35 5.04
CA ASP A 482 13.90 28.03 4.65
C ASP A 482 12.88 27.11 3.92
N GLN A 483 12.80 25.83 4.34
CA GLN A 483 11.78 24.87 3.87
C GLN A 483 11.08 24.08 5.01
N LEU A 484 10.98 24.66 6.20
CA LEU A 484 10.03 24.23 7.24
C LEU A 484 9.06 25.37 7.58
N LYS A 485 8.25 25.76 6.61
CA LYS A 485 7.05 26.55 6.88
C LYS A 485 6.05 25.68 7.64
N VAL A 486 5.94 25.90 8.94
CA VAL A 486 4.82 25.41 9.75
C VAL A 486 3.56 26.10 9.24
N ASP A 487 2.70 25.37 8.55
CA ASP A 487 1.40 25.90 8.15
C ASP A 487 0.52 26.07 9.39
N THR A 488 0.13 27.32 9.67
CA THR A 488 -0.66 27.73 10.82
C THR A 488 -2.07 28.18 10.41
N GLY A 489 -2.65 27.52 9.40
CA GLY A 489 -3.71 28.13 8.58
C GLY A 489 -4.99 27.36 8.22
N ARG A 490 -5.39 26.23 8.84
CA ARG A 490 -6.83 25.81 8.95
C ARG A 490 -7.07 24.58 9.82
N ASP A 491 -8.32 24.41 10.23
CA ASP A 491 -8.73 23.46 11.26
C ASP A 491 -9.00 22.05 10.70
N GLU A 492 -8.17 21.10 11.11
CA GLU A 492 -8.34 19.68 10.80
C GLU A 492 -8.31 18.85 12.10
N TYR A 493 -9.25 17.89 12.19
CA TYR A 493 -9.53 17.16 13.42
C TYR A 493 -8.93 15.76 13.40
N PHE A 494 -8.23 15.43 14.48
CA PHE A 494 -7.72 14.09 14.75
C PHE A 494 -8.27 13.65 16.11
N VAL A 495 -9.05 12.57 16.13
CA VAL A 495 -9.65 12.00 17.34
C VAL A 495 -9.53 10.48 17.25
N GLY A 496 -8.87 9.87 18.23
CA GLY A 496 -8.77 8.42 18.36
C GLY A 496 -10.15 7.78 18.57
N SER A 497 -10.37 6.60 17.99
CA SER A 497 -11.66 5.93 18.05
C SER A 497 -11.91 5.36 19.45
N VAL A 498 -12.92 5.88 20.15
CA VAL A 498 -13.52 5.24 21.34
C VAL A 498 -14.89 4.70 20.94
N ASP A 499 -15.18 3.48 21.35
CA ASP A 499 -16.23 2.68 20.72
C ASP A 499 -17.68 3.10 21.08
N LYS A 500 -18.63 2.56 20.32
CA LYS A 500 -20.05 2.93 20.40
C LYS A 500 -20.69 2.46 21.71
N ILE A 501 -21.32 3.41 22.42
CA ILE A 501 -22.42 3.13 23.34
C ILE A 501 -23.72 3.52 22.64
N GLU A 502 -24.72 2.63 22.65
CA GLU A 502 -25.99 2.83 21.95
C GLU A 502 -26.78 4.03 22.52
N GLY A 503 -27.55 4.71 21.64
CA GLY A 503 -28.52 5.74 22.04
C GLY A 503 -28.17 7.21 21.72
N ARG A 504 -27.01 7.53 21.12
CA ARG A 504 -26.75 8.90 20.65
C ARG A 504 -27.58 9.26 19.41
N LYS A 505 -28.09 10.50 19.36
CA LYS A 505 -28.61 11.13 18.14
C LYS A 505 -27.46 11.75 17.32
N GLU A 506 -27.70 11.96 16.02
CA GLU A 506 -26.77 12.63 15.10
C GLU A 506 -26.60 14.12 15.47
N GLY A 507 -25.42 14.70 15.22
CA GLY A 507 -25.15 16.10 15.61
C GLY A 507 -23.79 16.66 15.19
N ASP A 508 -22.73 16.35 15.94
CA ASP A 508 -21.54 17.21 16.07
C ASP A 508 -20.28 16.75 15.30
N GLY A 509 -20.16 15.45 15.02
CA GLY A 509 -19.04 14.89 14.25
C GLY A 509 -17.70 14.80 14.99
N THR A 510 -17.63 15.10 16.30
CA THR A 510 -16.37 15.05 17.07
C THR A 510 -16.16 13.75 17.86
N GLY A 511 -17.19 12.92 18.01
CA GLY A 511 -17.16 11.67 18.80
C GLY A 511 -17.18 11.87 20.33
N VAL A 512 -16.68 13.01 20.80
CA VAL A 512 -16.79 13.51 22.18
C VAL A 512 -18.27 13.74 22.54
N LYS A 513 -18.59 13.87 23.83
CA LYS A 513 -19.92 14.25 24.32
C LYS A 513 -19.91 15.77 24.61
N PRO A 514 -20.65 16.62 23.90
CA PRO A 514 -20.72 18.05 24.20
C PRO A 514 -21.09 18.34 25.66
N LEU A 515 -20.58 19.43 26.24
CA LEU A 515 -20.66 19.70 27.67
C LEU A 515 -22.10 19.88 28.18
N ASP A 516 -22.99 20.42 27.34
CA ASP A 516 -24.42 20.58 27.59
C ASP A 516 -25.17 19.24 27.76
N THR A 517 -24.63 18.14 27.21
CA THR A 517 -25.12 16.77 27.44
C THR A 517 -24.68 16.18 28.78
N ILE A 518 -23.73 16.84 29.48
CA ILE A 518 -23.16 16.40 30.77
C ILE A 518 -23.71 17.26 31.92
N LEU A 519 -23.88 18.56 31.70
CA LEU A 519 -24.45 19.51 32.67
C LEU A 519 -25.17 20.66 31.97
N ASN A 520 -26.05 21.37 32.68
CA ASN A 520 -26.74 22.53 32.10
C ASN A 520 -25.80 23.76 32.07
N VAL A 521 -25.11 23.98 30.95
CA VAL A 521 -24.10 25.04 30.79
C VAL A 521 -24.64 26.43 31.15
N GLU A 522 -25.86 26.77 30.73
CA GLU A 522 -26.47 28.08 31.01
C GLU A 522 -26.67 28.32 32.51
N LYS A 523 -27.26 27.37 33.25
CA LYS A 523 -27.40 27.46 34.71
C LYS A 523 -26.05 27.46 35.45
N MET A 524 -25.07 26.73 34.92
CA MET A 524 -23.72 26.73 35.50
C MET A 524 -23.00 28.07 35.28
N ARG A 525 -23.32 28.81 34.21
CA ARG A 525 -22.78 30.15 33.92
C ARG A 525 -23.31 31.24 34.88
N GLU A 526 -24.32 30.94 35.70
CA GLU A 526 -24.83 31.81 36.77
C GLU A 526 -24.09 31.60 38.11
N LEU A 527 -23.15 30.65 38.20
CA LEU A 527 -22.47 30.25 39.43
C LEU A 527 -21.00 30.72 39.48
N PRO A 528 -20.45 31.08 40.65
CA PRO A 528 -19.02 31.37 40.81
C PRO A 528 -18.10 30.21 40.39
N ASP A 529 -16.90 30.54 39.91
CA ASP A 529 -15.85 29.62 39.43
C ASP A 529 -15.59 28.43 40.37
N ASP A 530 -15.54 28.69 41.68
CA ASP A 530 -15.38 27.70 42.75
C ASP A 530 -16.58 26.74 42.88
N HIS A 531 -17.81 27.24 42.71
CA HIS A 531 -19.02 26.42 42.70
C HIS A 531 -19.10 25.56 41.45
N ILE A 532 -18.73 26.09 40.28
CA ILE A 532 -18.61 25.31 39.02
C ILE A 532 -17.61 24.16 39.23
N SER A 533 -16.44 24.47 39.79
CA SER A 533 -15.36 23.51 40.03
C SER A 533 -15.77 22.43 41.03
N LYS A 534 -16.42 22.80 42.15
CA LYS A 534 -16.92 21.86 43.16
C LYS A 534 -17.98 20.91 42.59
N LEU A 535 -18.96 21.44 41.84
CA LEU A 535 -20.02 20.64 41.22
C LEU A 535 -19.46 19.69 40.15
N TRP A 536 -18.54 20.15 39.29
CA TRP A 536 -17.91 19.33 38.25
C TRP A 536 -17.18 18.12 38.84
N ASN A 537 -16.36 18.36 39.88
CA ASN A 537 -15.56 17.31 40.48
C ASN A 537 -16.41 16.37 41.34
N ALA A 538 -17.40 16.87 42.10
CA ALA A 538 -18.32 16.02 42.88
C ALA A 538 -19.19 15.10 42.00
N HIS A 539 -19.63 15.58 40.83
CA HIS A 539 -20.42 14.80 39.86
C HIS A 539 -19.65 13.64 39.20
N HIS A 540 -18.30 13.71 39.18
CA HIS A 540 -17.46 12.65 38.63
C HIS A 540 -16.84 11.77 39.72
N ALA A 541 -16.55 12.31 40.91
CA ALA A 541 -16.11 11.54 42.07
C ALA A 541 -17.15 10.51 42.58
N THR A 542 -18.42 10.62 42.16
CA THR A 542 -19.49 9.64 42.43
C THR A 542 -19.62 8.56 41.35
N LYS A 543 -18.67 8.48 40.41
CA LYS A 543 -18.69 7.51 39.30
C LYS A 543 -17.40 6.70 39.27
N ASP A 544 -17.55 5.39 39.22
CA ASP A 544 -16.42 4.49 38.99
C ASP A 544 -15.74 4.79 37.64
N ASN A 545 -14.44 4.56 37.58
CA ASN A 545 -13.59 4.73 36.39
C ASN A 545 -13.60 6.14 35.76
N HIS A 546 -13.96 7.17 36.52
CA HIS A 546 -13.91 8.57 36.08
C HIS A 546 -12.84 9.37 36.82
N LEU A 547 -12.18 10.27 36.09
CA LEU A 547 -11.34 11.33 36.63
C LEU A 547 -11.92 12.70 36.24
N SER A 548 -11.67 13.71 37.05
CA SER A 548 -12.09 15.08 36.75
C SER A 548 -11.11 16.10 37.34
N ALA A 549 -10.92 17.21 36.63
CA ALA A 549 -10.25 18.38 37.17
C ALA A 549 -10.89 19.67 36.64
N SER A 550 -10.59 20.77 37.33
CA SER A 550 -10.91 22.13 36.92
C SER A 550 -9.58 22.86 36.73
N ILE A 551 -9.25 23.23 35.49
CA ILE A 551 -7.93 23.75 35.11
C ILE A 551 -8.07 25.24 34.82
N GLU A 552 -7.19 26.05 35.40
CA GLU A 552 -7.11 27.48 35.10
C GLU A 552 -6.72 27.71 33.63
N ARG A 553 -7.40 28.65 32.97
CA ARG A 553 -7.21 29.01 31.56
C ARG A 553 -5.73 29.17 31.18
N SER A 554 -4.97 29.97 31.94
CA SER A 554 -3.56 30.27 31.60
C SER A 554 -2.68 29.01 31.62
N THR A 555 -3.01 28.05 32.50
CA THR A 555 -2.33 26.77 32.57
C THR A 555 -2.72 25.85 31.43
N TYR A 556 -4.00 25.77 31.07
CA TYR A 556 -4.45 25.00 29.91
C TYR A 556 -3.93 25.55 28.58
N GLU A 557 -4.01 26.87 28.34
CA GLU A 557 -3.51 27.50 27.11
C GLU A 557 -2.00 27.25 26.91
N SER A 558 -1.22 27.24 27.99
CA SER A 558 0.20 26.91 27.96
C SER A 558 0.49 25.43 27.66
N ILE A 559 -0.28 24.50 28.24
CA ILE A 559 -0.21 23.07 27.89
C ILE A 559 -0.58 22.89 26.41
N TYR A 560 -1.67 23.51 25.95
CA TYR A 560 -2.15 23.49 24.57
C TYR A 560 -1.09 23.99 23.58
N GLN A 561 -0.38 25.08 23.89
CA GLN A 561 0.69 25.60 23.05
C GLN A 561 1.89 24.65 22.91
N GLN A 562 2.19 23.83 23.93
CA GLN A 562 3.21 22.80 23.82
C GLN A 562 2.68 21.53 23.15
N ALA A 563 1.45 21.11 23.42
CA ALA A 563 0.77 20.02 22.71
C ALA A 563 0.73 20.26 21.19
N ARG A 564 0.49 21.51 20.75
CA ARG A 564 0.54 21.90 19.32
C ARG A 564 1.92 21.81 18.67
N LYS A 565 3.01 21.77 19.44
CA LYS A 565 4.39 21.52 18.96
C LYS A 565 4.80 20.07 19.11
N PHE A 566 4.29 19.43 20.15
CA PHE A 566 4.69 18.12 20.65
C PHE A 566 3.44 17.22 20.83
N PRO A 567 2.75 16.83 19.73
CA PRO A 567 1.41 16.24 19.82
C PRO A 567 1.38 14.80 20.36
N ALA A 568 2.51 14.11 20.47
CA ALA A 568 2.58 12.77 21.03
C ALA A 568 3.84 12.54 21.87
N PHE A 569 3.81 11.64 22.85
CA PHE A 569 4.98 11.35 23.69
C PHE A 569 4.94 9.91 24.23
N VAL A 570 5.96 9.51 25.00
CA VAL A 570 5.97 8.25 25.73
C VAL A 570 6.23 8.50 27.22
N LEU A 571 5.46 7.86 28.09
CA LEU A 571 5.56 7.99 29.54
C LEU A 571 5.74 6.60 30.19
N PRO A 572 6.87 6.33 30.85
CA PRO A 572 7.03 5.12 31.66
C PRO A 572 6.27 5.25 32.99
N ILE A 573 5.66 4.17 33.47
CA ILE A 573 5.16 4.00 34.84
C ILE A 573 6.05 2.95 35.54
N PRO A 574 6.60 3.23 36.74
CA PRO A 574 7.34 2.24 37.52
C PRO A 574 6.48 1.02 37.89
N ARG A 575 7.08 -0.17 37.85
CA ARG A 575 6.48 -1.44 38.28
C ARG A 575 7.49 -2.20 39.16
N GLU A 576 7.06 -2.74 40.29
CA GLU A 576 7.86 -3.76 40.98
C GLU A 576 7.80 -5.07 40.19
N VAL A 577 8.97 -5.65 39.90
CA VAL A 577 9.10 -6.94 39.21
C VAL A 577 9.99 -7.85 40.04
N GLU A 578 9.55 -9.08 40.30
CA GLU A 578 10.38 -10.10 40.93
C GLU A 578 11.33 -10.67 39.88
N GLY A 579 12.64 -10.47 40.07
CA GLY A 579 13.66 -11.07 39.21
C GLY A 579 13.89 -12.55 39.53
N GLU A 580 14.58 -13.26 38.64
CA GLU A 580 14.91 -14.70 38.77
C GLU A 580 15.58 -15.07 40.12
N ASP A 581 16.30 -14.12 40.73
CA ASP A 581 16.96 -14.23 42.03
C ASP A 581 16.01 -14.06 43.25
N MET A 582 14.69 -13.95 43.04
CA MET A 582 13.68 -13.42 43.99
C MET A 582 13.97 -11.99 44.49
N ALA A 583 14.90 -11.28 43.85
CA ALA A 583 15.21 -9.89 44.13
C ALA A 583 14.23 -8.96 43.40
N LYS A 584 13.58 -8.06 44.15
CA LYS A 584 12.75 -6.99 43.56
C LYS A 584 13.64 -6.07 42.71
N LYS A 585 13.34 -5.98 41.42
CA LYS A 585 13.93 -5.05 40.45
C LYS A 585 12.81 -4.12 39.96
N MET A 586 13.12 -2.85 39.69
CA MET A 586 12.12 -1.92 39.16
C MET A 586 12.06 -2.06 37.64
N GLY A 587 10.92 -2.50 37.14
CA GLY A 587 10.58 -2.51 35.71
C GLY A 587 9.75 -1.29 35.33
N TYR A 588 9.44 -1.16 34.05
CA TYR A 588 8.72 -0.02 33.50
C TYR A 588 7.67 -0.45 32.49
N GLU A 589 6.42 -0.04 32.73
CA GLU A 589 5.34 -0.14 31.75
C GLU A 589 5.19 1.20 31.03
N VAL A 590 5.41 1.23 29.71
CA VAL A 590 5.46 2.47 28.94
C VAL A 590 4.16 2.71 28.20
N PHE A 591 3.58 3.89 28.35
CA PHE A 591 2.37 4.34 27.67
C PHE A 591 2.71 5.33 26.55
N TYR A 592 2.07 5.16 25.39
CA TYR A 592 2.02 6.17 24.36
C TYR A 592 0.95 7.21 24.72
N LEU A 593 1.26 8.48 24.47
CA LEU A 593 0.43 9.64 24.73
C LEU A 593 0.14 10.34 23.40
N GLU A 594 -1.13 10.67 23.13
CA GLU A 594 -1.53 11.40 21.91
C GLU A 594 -2.56 12.51 22.20
N TRP A 595 -2.34 13.70 21.65
CA TRP A 595 -3.23 14.86 21.72
C TRP A 595 -4.10 15.01 20.47
N GLY A 596 -5.43 15.02 20.65
CA GLY A 596 -6.38 15.46 19.64
C GLY A 596 -6.81 16.91 19.88
N PHE A 597 -6.99 17.69 18.81
CA PHE A 597 -7.41 19.08 18.87
C PHE A 597 -8.82 19.22 18.30
N LEU A 598 -9.70 19.97 18.96
CA LEU A 598 -11.13 20.08 18.63
C LEU A 598 -11.51 21.51 18.21
N PRO A 599 -12.70 21.74 17.60
CA PRO A 599 -13.12 23.07 17.19
C PRO A 599 -13.48 23.93 18.40
N ASP A 600 -13.16 25.22 18.35
CA ASP A 600 -13.78 26.22 19.22
C ASP A 600 -15.17 26.60 18.66
N VAL A 601 -16.11 25.64 18.71
CA VAL A 601 -17.49 25.80 18.21
C VAL A 601 -18.23 26.98 18.87
N ASN A 602 -17.81 27.34 20.08
CA ASN A 602 -18.45 28.36 20.92
C ASN A 602 -17.73 29.72 20.85
N GLY A 603 -16.67 29.88 20.04
CA GLY A 603 -15.96 31.16 19.86
C GLY A 603 -15.29 31.72 21.12
N THR A 604 -14.92 30.85 22.06
CA THR A 604 -14.36 31.21 23.37
C THR A 604 -12.94 31.80 23.30
N GLY A 605 -12.24 31.59 22.18
CA GLY A 605 -10.82 31.85 22.00
C GLY A 605 -9.92 30.71 22.52
N VAL A 606 -10.49 29.67 23.13
CA VAL A 606 -9.77 28.54 23.73
C VAL A 606 -10.28 27.24 23.13
N ARG A 607 -9.41 26.49 22.47
CA ARG A 607 -9.82 25.26 21.77
C ARG A 607 -9.89 24.07 22.72
N PRO A 608 -10.97 23.27 22.69
CA PRO A 608 -11.03 22.01 23.43
C PRO A 608 -10.04 20.99 22.85
N THR A 609 -9.69 19.96 23.63
CA THR A 609 -8.77 18.89 23.22
C THR A 609 -9.20 17.55 23.78
N THR A 610 -8.82 16.48 23.09
CA THR A 610 -8.73 15.13 23.66
C THR A 610 -7.27 14.77 23.97
N LEU A 611 -7.08 13.87 24.91
CA LEU A 611 -5.78 13.33 25.29
C LEU A 611 -5.94 11.85 25.60
N ILE A 612 -5.17 10.99 24.93
CA ILE A 612 -5.33 9.53 25.01
C ILE A 612 -4.01 8.91 25.49
N PHE A 613 -4.11 7.93 26.40
CA PHE A 613 -3.00 7.12 26.89
C PHE A 613 -3.24 5.64 26.59
N THR A 614 -2.29 5.00 25.91
CA THR A 614 -2.38 3.59 25.47
C THR A 614 -1.10 2.86 25.81
N SER A 615 -1.16 1.72 26.52
CA SER A 615 0.05 0.94 26.85
C SER A 615 0.78 0.52 25.57
N LEU A 616 2.10 0.72 25.49
CA LEU A 616 2.88 0.37 24.30
C LEU A 616 2.86 -1.13 24.00
N ASN A 617 2.53 -1.99 24.97
CA ASN A 617 2.34 -3.41 24.72
C ASN A 617 1.06 -3.66 23.92
N GLU A 618 -0.08 -3.11 24.38
CA GLU A 618 -1.37 -3.14 23.68
C GLU A 618 -1.28 -2.43 22.31
N TYR A 619 -0.56 -1.30 22.23
CA TYR A 619 -0.30 -0.59 20.97
C TYR A 619 0.53 -1.43 19.99
N LYS A 620 1.60 -2.10 20.42
CA LYS A 620 2.36 -3.02 19.56
C LYS A 620 1.50 -4.17 19.04
N GLN A 621 0.66 -4.75 19.89
CA GLN A 621 -0.18 -5.91 19.56
C GLN A 621 -1.39 -5.55 18.67
N ARG A 622 -2.01 -4.38 18.85
CA ARG A 622 -3.31 -4.04 18.24
C ARG A 622 -3.33 -2.74 17.43
N GLN A 623 -2.28 -1.92 17.51
CA GLN A 623 -2.10 -0.68 16.72
C GLN A 623 -3.33 0.24 16.82
N ALA A 624 -4.02 0.51 15.70
CA ALA A 624 -5.23 1.36 15.67
C ALA A 624 -6.48 0.75 16.37
N PHE A 625 -6.40 -0.50 16.84
CA PHE A 625 -7.40 -1.15 17.71
C PHE A 625 -6.93 -1.30 19.16
N ALA A 626 -5.79 -0.70 19.53
CA ALA A 626 -5.28 -0.75 20.88
C ALA A 626 -6.20 0.01 21.83
N THR A 627 -6.74 -0.71 22.81
CA THR A 627 -7.70 -0.14 23.76
C THR A 627 -7.00 0.94 24.59
N PRO A 628 -7.45 2.21 24.56
CA PRO A 628 -6.83 3.24 25.39
C PRO A 628 -7.12 2.94 26.85
N PHE A 629 -6.09 3.02 27.69
CA PHE A 629 -6.23 2.84 29.14
C PHE A 629 -6.97 4.04 29.75
N VAL A 630 -6.61 5.26 29.32
CA VAL A 630 -7.26 6.51 29.74
C VAL A 630 -7.56 7.36 28.52
N SER A 631 -8.78 7.88 28.43
CA SER A 631 -9.18 8.91 27.46
C SER A 631 -9.70 10.14 28.21
N CYS A 632 -9.10 11.30 27.94
CA CYS A 632 -9.44 12.57 28.57
C CYS A 632 -9.98 13.57 27.55
N THR A 633 -10.93 14.39 27.98
CA THR A 633 -11.47 15.54 27.22
C THR A 633 -11.36 16.81 28.06
N HIS A 634 -10.92 17.90 27.42
CA HIS A 634 -10.88 19.25 27.99
C HIS A 634 -11.95 20.13 27.33
N TYR A 635 -12.90 20.61 28.13
CA TYR A 635 -14.03 21.45 27.72
C TYR A 635 -13.73 22.93 28.02
N SER A 636 -13.70 23.76 26.98
CA SER A 636 -13.32 25.18 27.06
C SER A 636 -14.49 26.16 27.21
N ASP A 637 -15.73 25.66 27.35
CA ASP A 637 -16.98 26.41 27.40
C ASP A 637 -17.02 27.52 28.47
N PHE A 638 -16.29 27.34 29.57
CA PHE A 638 -16.17 28.31 30.67
C PHE A 638 -14.87 29.15 30.61
N ALA A 639 -14.00 28.95 29.62
CA ALA A 639 -12.69 29.59 29.57
C ALA A 639 -12.75 31.09 29.29
N HIS A 640 -13.77 31.55 28.56
CA HIS A 640 -14.01 32.98 28.36
C HIS A 640 -14.71 33.65 29.56
N THR A 641 -15.60 32.93 30.25
CA THR A 641 -16.53 33.52 31.22
C THR A 641 -16.07 33.41 32.67
N HIS A 642 -15.38 32.31 33.02
CA HIS A 642 -14.97 31.96 34.39
C HIS A 642 -13.47 31.56 34.45
N ASN A 643 -12.69 31.85 33.41
CA ASN A 643 -11.28 31.45 33.26
C ASN A 643 -10.99 29.96 33.54
N LEU A 644 -11.97 29.07 33.31
CA LEU A 644 -11.90 27.65 33.64
C LEU A 644 -12.04 26.75 32.42
N VAL A 645 -11.22 25.71 32.37
CA VAL A 645 -11.33 24.58 31.43
C VAL A 645 -11.62 23.33 32.26
N LEU A 646 -12.72 22.65 31.95
CA LEU A 646 -13.13 21.46 32.70
C LEU A 646 -12.55 20.20 32.04
N MET A 647 -11.87 19.36 32.80
CA MET A 647 -11.30 18.10 32.32
C MET A 647 -12.12 16.93 32.85
N ARG A 648 -12.43 15.96 31.98
CA ARG A 648 -12.97 14.64 32.33
C ARG A 648 -12.08 13.55 31.72
N GLY A 649 -11.63 12.63 32.55
CA GLY A 649 -11.06 11.35 32.14
C GLY A 649 -12.08 10.21 32.27
N GLU A 650 -12.06 9.30 31.32
CA GLU A 650 -12.72 7.98 31.38
C GLU A 650 -11.59 6.92 31.33
N ILE A 651 -11.58 6.00 32.30
CA ILE A 651 -10.63 4.88 32.40
C ILE A 651 -11.31 3.62 31.85
N THR A 652 -10.64 2.87 30.99
CA THR A 652 -11.23 1.65 30.43
C THR A 652 -11.11 0.48 31.41
N SER A 653 -12.24 -0.02 31.92
CA SER A 653 -12.27 -1.18 32.81
C SER A 653 -11.94 -2.48 32.05
N VAL A 654 -10.91 -3.20 32.50
CA VAL A 654 -10.61 -4.55 32.02
C VAL A 654 -11.74 -5.50 32.43
N GLY A 655 -12.32 -6.22 31.46
CA GLY A 655 -13.36 -7.21 31.73
C GLY A 655 -12.82 -8.36 32.58
N SER A 656 -13.63 -8.86 33.53
CA SER A 656 -13.22 -9.78 34.60
C SER A 656 -12.95 -11.23 34.15
N GLY A 657 -12.21 -11.43 33.07
CA GLY A 657 -11.86 -12.74 32.48
C GLY A 657 -10.38 -13.11 32.57
N ASP A 658 -9.47 -12.15 32.38
CA ASP A 658 -8.02 -12.40 32.36
C ASP A 658 -7.33 -11.95 33.67
N SER A 659 -7.07 -12.90 34.56
CA SER A 659 -6.39 -12.66 35.85
C SER A 659 -4.87 -12.41 35.75
N ASN A 660 -4.32 -12.37 34.53
CA ASN A 660 -2.87 -12.36 34.27
C ASN A 660 -2.33 -11.03 33.73
N LEU A 661 -3.17 -10.02 33.53
CA LEU A 661 -2.72 -8.64 33.36
C LEU A 661 -2.66 -7.95 34.72
N THR A 662 -1.55 -7.25 35.00
CA THR A 662 -1.48 -6.31 36.12
C THR A 662 -2.59 -5.28 36.01
N VAL A 663 -3.48 -5.25 37.00
CA VAL A 663 -4.69 -4.41 36.97
C VAL A 663 -4.31 -2.95 37.10
N LEU A 664 -4.32 -2.25 35.96
CA LEU A 664 -4.11 -0.80 35.89
C LEU A 664 -5.23 -0.10 36.66
N ASP A 665 -4.88 0.71 37.66
CA ASP A 665 -5.85 1.30 38.61
C ASP A 665 -6.05 2.82 38.42
N SER A 666 -6.94 3.41 39.22
CA SER A 666 -7.20 4.85 39.16
C SER A 666 -6.01 5.74 39.58
N LYS A 667 -4.97 5.19 40.22
CA LYS A 667 -3.75 5.92 40.59
C LYS A 667 -2.78 5.96 39.41
N ASP A 668 -2.62 4.86 38.67
CA ASP A 668 -1.85 4.84 37.41
C ASP A 668 -2.38 5.91 36.43
N ALA A 669 -3.71 6.00 36.29
CA ALA A 669 -4.37 7.00 35.45
C ALA A 669 -4.10 8.46 35.93
N GLN A 670 -4.05 8.68 37.25
CA GLN A 670 -3.70 9.99 37.83
C GLN A 670 -2.21 10.32 37.64
N LEU A 671 -1.32 9.33 37.82
CA LEU A 671 0.13 9.48 37.65
C LEU A 671 0.51 9.79 36.19
N LEU A 672 -0.13 9.16 35.22
CA LEU A 672 0.02 9.50 33.79
C LEU A 672 -0.36 10.96 33.50
N LEU A 673 -1.47 11.43 34.05
CA LEU A 673 -1.92 12.82 33.89
C LEU A 673 -1.01 13.83 34.59
N LEU A 674 -0.56 13.54 35.81
CA LEU A 674 0.39 14.38 36.55
C LEU A 674 1.76 14.43 35.83
N THR A 675 2.23 13.30 35.32
CA THR A 675 3.48 13.20 34.56
C THR A 675 3.39 13.99 33.25
N MET A 676 2.31 13.82 32.48
CA MET A 676 1.99 14.67 31.33
C MET A 676 2.06 16.15 31.71
N GLN A 677 1.38 16.57 32.78
CA GLN A 677 1.39 17.97 33.20
C GLN A 677 2.80 18.47 33.53
N ARG A 678 3.65 17.66 34.18
CA ARG A 678 5.04 18.03 34.48
C ARG A 678 5.91 18.16 33.23
N PHE A 679 5.74 17.31 32.20
CA PHE A 679 6.47 17.46 30.94
C PHE A 679 5.96 18.65 30.10
N TYR A 680 4.64 18.80 29.92
CA TYR A 680 4.09 19.87 29.08
C TYR A 680 4.14 21.26 29.73
N ASN A 681 4.17 21.38 31.06
CA ASN A 681 4.45 22.66 31.75
C ASN A 681 5.95 22.91 32.01
N ALA A 682 6.86 21.96 31.74
CA ALA A 682 8.27 22.03 32.14
C ALA A 682 8.95 23.36 31.77
N HIS A 683 8.63 23.89 30.58
CA HIS A 683 9.12 25.16 30.05
C HIS A 683 8.80 26.41 30.90
N LYS A 684 7.90 26.33 31.89
CA LYS A 684 7.59 27.42 32.84
C LYS A 684 8.63 27.55 33.96
N HIS A 685 9.47 26.53 34.16
CA HIS A 685 10.35 26.41 35.32
C HIS A 685 11.83 26.35 34.91
N ALA A 686 12.71 26.92 35.75
CA ALA A 686 14.12 27.15 35.42
C ALA A 686 15.09 26.17 36.12
N ASP A 687 14.58 25.22 36.91
CA ASP A 687 15.36 24.15 37.52
C ASP A 687 15.89 23.14 36.48
N GLN A 688 16.86 22.32 36.86
CA GLN A 688 17.51 21.42 35.92
C GLN A 688 16.59 20.28 35.46
N SER A 689 15.84 19.65 36.37
CA SER A 689 14.94 18.56 35.99
C SER A 689 13.84 18.99 35.01
N ASN A 690 13.30 20.20 35.13
CA ASN A 690 12.33 20.71 34.16
C ASN A 690 12.98 21.16 32.84
N LYS A 691 14.24 21.64 32.84
CA LYS A 691 15.02 21.78 31.60
C LYS A 691 15.21 20.44 30.90
N ASP A 692 15.53 19.38 31.65
CA ASP A 692 15.69 18.03 31.11
C ASP A 692 14.37 17.48 30.55
N ARG A 693 13.23 17.66 31.26
CA ARG A 693 11.89 17.28 30.77
C ARG A 693 11.55 18.00 29.46
N ALA A 694 11.81 19.31 29.37
CA ALA A 694 11.58 20.09 28.16
C ALA A 694 12.50 19.66 27.00
N LYS A 695 13.78 19.33 27.29
CA LYS A 695 14.72 18.78 26.30
C LYS A 695 14.24 17.44 25.76
N LEU A 696 13.86 16.49 26.61
CA LEU A 696 13.41 15.16 26.19
C LEU A 696 12.14 15.22 25.34
N LEU A 697 11.19 16.08 25.69
CA LEU A 697 9.98 16.30 24.89
C LEU A 697 10.32 16.86 23.49
N SER A 698 11.32 17.74 23.40
CA SER A 698 11.83 18.27 22.12
C SER A 698 12.60 17.23 21.31
N ASP A 699 13.49 16.46 21.94
CA ASP A 699 14.36 15.51 21.25
C ASP A 699 13.58 14.30 20.71
N PHE A 700 12.53 13.85 21.39
CA PHE A 700 11.59 12.85 20.88
C PHE A 700 10.97 13.22 19.53
N HIS A 701 10.73 14.51 19.30
CA HIS A 701 10.12 15.02 18.08
C HIS A 701 11.14 15.40 17.00
N TYR A 702 12.27 16.03 17.38
CA TYR A 702 13.17 16.68 16.44
C TYR A 702 14.60 16.12 16.41
N ASN A 703 15.07 15.48 17.49
CA ASN A 703 16.45 15.00 17.63
C ASN A 703 16.48 13.55 18.17
N GLN A 704 15.77 12.62 17.51
CA GLN A 704 15.52 11.27 18.06
C GLN A 704 16.78 10.48 18.43
N SER A 705 17.92 10.75 17.79
CA SER A 705 19.23 10.17 18.13
C SER A 705 19.88 10.75 19.40
N GLN A 706 19.24 11.71 20.07
CA GLN A 706 19.65 12.36 21.32
C GLN A 706 18.60 12.19 22.45
N PHE A 707 17.54 11.42 22.19
CA PHE A 707 16.50 11.11 23.16
C PHE A 707 17.00 10.05 24.15
N ASP A 708 17.01 10.40 25.44
CA ASP A 708 17.50 9.56 26.53
C ASP A 708 16.33 8.97 27.32
N PHE A 709 16.08 7.68 27.11
CA PHE A 709 15.02 6.95 27.79
C PHE A 709 15.34 6.62 29.26
N GLU A 710 16.63 6.53 29.63
CA GLU A 710 17.04 6.27 31.02
C GLU A 710 16.81 7.52 31.87
N ARG A 711 17.22 8.70 31.36
CA ARG A 711 16.91 9.98 32.01
C ARG A 711 15.41 10.29 32.04
N LEU A 712 14.63 9.86 31.02
CA LEU A 712 13.16 9.92 31.07
C LEU A 712 12.60 9.13 32.26
N CYS A 713 13.05 7.88 32.46
CA CYS A 713 12.62 7.05 33.60
C CYS A 713 12.93 7.73 34.94
N GLN A 714 14.18 8.17 35.15
CA GLN A 714 14.58 8.92 36.35
C GLN A 714 13.71 10.17 36.60
N LEU A 715 13.37 10.91 35.55
CA LEU A 715 12.52 12.11 35.65
C LEU A 715 11.05 11.82 35.99
N VAL A 716 10.62 10.56 35.93
CA VAL A 716 9.32 10.08 36.45
C VAL A 716 9.45 9.55 37.88
N GLU A 717 10.59 8.98 38.28
CA GLU A 717 10.88 8.67 39.70
C GLU A 717 10.90 9.93 40.58
N GLU A 718 11.21 11.09 39.99
CA GLU A 718 11.15 12.43 40.61
C GLU A 718 9.70 12.99 40.80
N ILE A 719 8.63 12.17 40.71
CA ILE A 719 7.21 12.59 40.68
C ILE A 719 6.40 12.13 41.89
#